data_AF-A0A484ZHS8-F1
#
_entry.id   AF-A0A484ZHS8-F1
#
_cell.length_a   1.000
_cell.length_b   1.000
_cell.length_c   1.000
_cell.angle_alpha   90.00
_cell.angle_beta   90.00
_cell.angle_gamma   90.00
#
_symmetry.space_group_name_H-M   'P 1'
#
loop_
_entity.id
_entity.type
_entity.pdbx_description
1 polymer ?
#
loop_
_entity_poly.entity_id
_entity_poly.type
_entity_poly.pdbx_seq_one_letter_code
_entity_poly.pdbx_strand_id
1 'polypeptide(L)'
;MVNTYMNLAGDINVDSAAISINNYGYNGSSIVNFNSKNITAESYGLDIYNNNGDGDTLTHIEVDGDIRTRTGTAVNLSGYANQGTSSLKFRANNIISGSSGLNINNYTQHGEVLTDIALTGDITATSGSGMTFSAYSNEGNANTSIALNNVMTYGTGLYLNTNAYMGNVLFNLDMSGDIKSENDAGMNVSSYAYQGDANTFIKLNNVTALYGGLNLNTSATMGNELFNLDVSGDINSGISTGVTMYSSASQGNATTSIRLNNVTAFYNGLDLYTNSQMGNTLFNLDVSGNIESENGAGINLYGGASEGNSSLSVKANNISAGYRGLYINNYSYPGQTLTAVTVTGDIIANMDEGVVIETTAYSGDATAIINVNNVRSTVKGVRMDTYAETGLSTTDLTVVGQISGAEGIDLEGNADNGSTIIIADVNQVATDNNAVHISSYLFSGDTGLSTIDAITRGAIVSQQGYGIRIETNTAETYLAVAGLVHGGDGSAVGLYRLDNLQKSATLELQPGYVLEGTTQALVNESNYFDPNTATLDLPNSHLVLGGAGQAEFDLTRIDNRDEAITEGDSNRITGFGTLAKTGNSVWTLTGTNTADGPTDSFLSAYVDSGILVLDNATLGLTGSVARLTKTPALSAVETNTLTVADGAALSSIGSSTVIGNVTSAGALLLSNGYAGGNGTVTGDRLTLAGNYAGNGASIVLDTQLGNDSSATDRLVIQGDATGTTSVRVNNAGGTGAQTHAGITIIEVGGVSFDNAFLLKGDYVTTDGKPAVIGGAYAYTLQASGEEAGAGRDWFLSSELTPTAPSIGTTPEKPVIGGALRYQPGAPLYEQYPQILAALNTLSTLQQRVGNRYWSQDGLTELSLEGLDDAQWAWGRIEGSHQNADPAKSTSGSQRDIDLWKLQTGLDIPLYQSQEGSLLTGGVNFSYGKAMADIDSYVGSGSIDSSGYGIGTTLTWYGNDGVYLDGQLQTMWFDSGLSSDTLGQSLVSDNHGRGYASSIETGKRYALGRGCP
;
A
#
# COMPACT_ATOMS: atom_id res chain seq x y z
N MET A 1 -53.44 -55.70 -28.57
CA MET A 1 -52.33 -56.12 -27.69
C MET A 1 -51.61 -57.27 -28.33
N VAL A 2 -50.32 -57.12 -28.60
CA VAL A 2 -49.45 -58.19 -29.11
C VAL A 2 -48.29 -58.32 -28.13
N ASN A 3 -48.25 -59.45 -27.42
CA ASN A 3 -47.32 -59.65 -26.32
C ASN A 3 -46.41 -60.84 -26.62
N THR A 4 -45.11 -60.59 -26.66
CA THR A 4 -44.06 -61.61 -26.76
C THR A 4 -43.30 -61.66 -25.44
N TYR A 5 -43.52 -62.73 -24.67
CA TYR A 5 -42.80 -63.00 -23.43
C TYR A 5 -41.88 -64.21 -23.64
N MET A 6 -40.57 -64.02 -23.46
CA MET A 6 -39.58 -65.08 -23.58
C MET A 6 -38.64 -65.05 -22.38
N ASN A 7 -38.61 -66.14 -21.61
CA ASN A 7 -37.72 -66.28 -20.48
C ASN A 7 -36.90 -67.57 -20.66
N LEU A 8 -35.60 -67.42 -20.88
CA LEU A 8 -34.66 -68.51 -21.13
C LEU A 8 -33.69 -68.60 -19.95
N ALA A 9 -33.88 -69.61 -19.09
CA ALA A 9 -33.10 -69.74 -17.86
C ALA A 9 -31.61 -70.13 -18.04
N GLY A 10 -31.14 -70.32 -19.28
CA GLY A 10 -29.79 -70.80 -19.62
C GLY A 10 -29.12 -69.99 -20.73
N ASP A 11 -27.93 -70.41 -21.13
CA ASP A 11 -27.15 -69.76 -22.19
C ASP A 11 -27.70 -70.07 -23.59
N ILE A 12 -27.57 -69.10 -24.50
CA ILE A 12 -27.94 -69.22 -25.92
C ILE A 12 -26.65 -69.27 -26.72
N ASN A 13 -26.40 -70.36 -27.44
CA ASN A 13 -25.21 -70.51 -28.29
C ASN A 13 -25.61 -71.02 -29.68
N VAL A 14 -25.35 -70.24 -30.73
CA VAL A 14 -25.74 -70.57 -32.11
C VAL A 14 -24.67 -70.16 -33.14
N ASP A 15 -24.65 -70.86 -34.27
CA ASP A 15 -23.66 -70.63 -35.36
C ASP A 15 -24.05 -69.49 -36.33
N SER A 16 -25.14 -68.75 -36.07
CA SER A 16 -25.64 -67.69 -36.96
C SER A 16 -26.25 -66.53 -36.15
N ALA A 17 -27.54 -66.23 -36.28
CA ALA A 17 -28.25 -65.25 -35.45
C ALA A 17 -28.95 -65.92 -34.25
N ALA A 18 -28.73 -65.42 -33.03
CA ALA A 18 -29.28 -65.98 -31.80
C ALA A 18 -30.78 -65.72 -31.65
N ILE A 19 -31.19 -64.48 -31.47
CA ILE A 19 -32.61 -64.12 -31.29
C ILE A 19 -33.01 -63.05 -32.29
N SER A 20 -34.06 -63.32 -33.07
CA SER A 20 -34.74 -62.33 -33.90
C SER A 20 -36.22 -62.26 -33.54
N ILE A 21 -36.69 -61.10 -33.10
CA ILE A 21 -38.10 -60.88 -32.72
C ILE A 21 -38.64 -59.72 -33.55
N ASN A 22 -39.71 -59.99 -34.30
CA ASN A 22 -40.42 -58.98 -35.09
C ASN A 22 -41.87 -58.91 -34.59
N ASN A 23 -42.12 -58.00 -33.64
CA ASN A 23 -43.39 -57.82 -32.96
C ASN A 23 -44.14 -56.61 -33.57
N TYR A 24 -45.34 -56.85 -34.11
CA TYR A 24 -46.17 -55.82 -34.76
C TYR A 24 -47.57 -55.80 -34.15
N GLY A 25 -47.86 -54.75 -33.38
CA GLY A 25 -49.19 -54.44 -32.87
C GLY A 25 -49.93 -53.42 -33.75
N TYR A 26 -51.26 -53.34 -33.56
CA TYR A 26 -52.08 -52.31 -34.18
C TYR A 26 -52.95 -51.54 -33.18
N ASN A 27 -53.62 -52.19 -32.22
CA ASN A 27 -54.43 -51.54 -31.16
C ASN A 27 -54.02 -52.00 -29.74
N GLY A 28 -53.93 -51.07 -28.79
CA GLY A 28 -53.45 -51.32 -27.41
C GLY A 28 -51.95 -51.66 -27.39
N SER A 29 -51.34 -51.94 -26.23
CA SER A 29 -49.87 -52.04 -26.14
C SER A 29 -49.26 -53.25 -26.88
N SER A 30 -48.07 -53.04 -27.46
CA SER A 30 -47.19 -54.06 -28.04
C SER A 30 -46.00 -54.31 -27.11
N ILE A 31 -45.94 -55.49 -26.50
CA ILE A 31 -45.00 -55.78 -25.40
C ILE A 31 -44.00 -56.85 -25.84
N VAL A 32 -42.71 -56.56 -25.72
CA VAL A 32 -41.62 -57.54 -25.79
C VAL A 32 -40.93 -57.59 -24.45
N ASN A 33 -40.92 -58.75 -23.80
CA ASN A 33 -40.18 -58.99 -22.58
C ASN A 33 -39.29 -60.22 -22.77
N PHE A 34 -37.97 -60.03 -22.72
CA PHE A 34 -36.98 -61.07 -22.97
C PHE A 34 -35.95 -61.14 -21.84
N ASN A 35 -35.81 -62.32 -21.24
CA ASN A 35 -34.80 -62.59 -20.21
C ASN A 35 -33.92 -63.77 -20.61
N SER A 36 -32.60 -63.64 -20.43
CA SER A 36 -31.63 -64.74 -20.67
C SER A 36 -30.38 -64.63 -19.80
N LYS A 37 -29.47 -65.62 -19.88
CA LYS A 37 -28.12 -65.58 -19.29
C LYS A 37 -27.10 -65.06 -20.29
N ASN A 38 -26.22 -65.92 -20.83
CA ASN A 38 -25.26 -65.50 -21.85
C ASN A 38 -25.80 -65.74 -23.27
N ILE A 39 -25.41 -64.90 -24.22
CA ILE A 39 -25.72 -65.05 -25.64
C ILE A 39 -24.42 -65.10 -26.44
N THR A 40 -24.22 -66.13 -27.22
CA THR A 40 -23.11 -66.26 -28.18
C THR A 40 -23.65 -66.58 -29.56
N ALA A 41 -23.25 -65.80 -30.56
CA ALA A 41 -23.70 -65.91 -31.94
C ALA A 41 -22.58 -65.56 -32.95
N GLU A 42 -22.73 -65.96 -34.21
CA GLU A 42 -21.74 -65.62 -35.25
C GLU A 42 -21.98 -64.22 -35.82
N SER A 43 -23.25 -63.88 -36.13
CA SER A 43 -23.63 -62.65 -36.85
C SER A 43 -24.48 -61.68 -36.02
N TYR A 44 -25.57 -62.11 -35.39
CA TYR A 44 -26.42 -61.25 -34.56
C TYR A 44 -26.72 -61.90 -33.21
N GLY A 45 -26.47 -61.20 -32.11
CA GLY A 45 -26.84 -61.67 -30.77
C GLY A 45 -28.34 -61.47 -30.53
N LEU A 46 -28.76 -60.22 -30.48
CA LEU A 46 -30.16 -59.81 -30.38
C LEU A 46 -30.55 -58.91 -31.55
N ASP A 47 -31.66 -59.23 -32.22
CA ASP A 47 -32.23 -58.42 -33.31
C ASP A 47 -33.75 -58.28 -33.09
N ILE A 48 -34.18 -57.21 -32.43
CA ILE A 48 -35.54 -57.06 -31.90
C ILE A 48 -36.19 -55.79 -32.46
N TYR A 49 -37.34 -55.97 -33.10
CA TYR A 49 -38.20 -54.91 -33.61
C TYR A 49 -39.56 -55.00 -32.92
N ASN A 50 -39.96 -53.95 -32.22
CA ASN A 50 -41.28 -53.83 -31.58
C ASN A 50 -41.99 -52.58 -32.10
N ASN A 51 -43.04 -52.79 -32.89
CA ASN A 51 -43.77 -51.74 -33.57
C ASN A 51 -45.25 -51.76 -33.17
N ASN A 52 -45.88 -50.60 -33.04
CA ASN A 52 -47.32 -50.51 -32.81
C ASN A 52 -47.98 -49.32 -33.53
N GLY A 53 -49.18 -49.54 -34.07
CA GLY A 53 -49.95 -48.53 -34.80
C GLY A 53 -50.71 -47.54 -33.89
N ASP A 54 -51.43 -48.06 -32.89
CA ASP A 54 -52.29 -47.31 -31.97
C ASP A 54 -52.14 -47.85 -30.52
N GLY A 55 -51.28 -47.20 -29.72
CA GLY A 55 -50.95 -47.55 -28.34
C GLY A 55 -49.45 -47.80 -28.10
N ASP A 56 -49.08 -48.06 -26.85
CA ASP A 56 -47.65 -48.09 -26.45
C ASP A 56 -46.83 -49.24 -27.07
N THR A 57 -45.52 -49.02 -27.23
CA THR A 57 -44.55 -50.12 -27.34
C THR A 57 -43.74 -50.22 -26.06
N LEU A 58 -43.68 -51.43 -25.49
CA LEU A 58 -42.93 -51.70 -24.26
C LEU A 58 -41.92 -52.81 -24.55
N THR A 59 -40.64 -52.47 -24.62
CA THR A 59 -39.55 -53.42 -24.85
C THR A 59 -38.67 -53.50 -23.60
N HIS A 60 -38.66 -54.64 -22.93
CA HIS A 60 -37.85 -54.91 -21.76
C HIS A 60 -36.96 -56.11 -21.99
N ILE A 61 -35.64 -55.90 -21.95
CA ILE A 61 -34.63 -56.90 -22.26
C ILE A 61 -33.65 -56.96 -21.10
N GLU A 62 -33.51 -58.13 -20.49
CA GLU A 62 -32.57 -58.39 -19.39
C GLU A 62 -31.70 -59.62 -19.71
N VAL A 63 -30.40 -59.40 -19.82
CA VAL A 63 -29.41 -60.44 -20.06
C VAL A 63 -28.49 -60.50 -18.84
N ASP A 64 -28.72 -61.47 -17.96
CA ASP A 64 -27.93 -61.68 -16.73
C ASP A 64 -26.59 -62.38 -17.06
N GLY A 65 -25.84 -61.78 -17.99
CA GLY A 65 -24.66 -62.35 -18.61
C GLY A 65 -24.16 -61.52 -19.80
N ASP A 66 -23.22 -62.09 -20.53
CA ASP A 66 -22.55 -61.42 -21.66
C ASP A 66 -23.24 -61.70 -22.99
N ILE A 67 -23.19 -60.74 -23.91
CA ILE A 67 -23.61 -60.90 -25.30
C ILE A 67 -22.37 -60.85 -26.19
N ARG A 68 -22.12 -61.92 -26.93
CA ARG A 68 -20.94 -62.07 -27.79
C ARG A 68 -21.32 -62.39 -29.23
N THR A 69 -20.82 -61.60 -30.17
CA THR A 69 -20.84 -61.91 -31.61
C THR A 69 -19.45 -61.94 -32.21
N ARG A 70 -19.20 -62.89 -33.12
CA ARG A 70 -17.87 -63.04 -33.74
C ARG A 70 -17.60 -62.07 -34.89
N THR A 71 -18.60 -61.80 -35.75
CA THR A 71 -18.41 -61.02 -36.98
C THR A 71 -19.41 -59.88 -37.18
N GLY A 72 -20.60 -59.95 -36.58
CA GLY A 72 -21.64 -58.94 -36.77
C GLY A 72 -22.04 -58.19 -35.49
N THR A 73 -23.20 -57.53 -35.54
CA THR A 73 -23.68 -56.64 -34.47
C THR A 73 -24.16 -57.43 -33.26
N ALA A 74 -23.71 -57.08 -32.06
CA ALA A 74 -24.11 -57.83 -30.86
C ALA A 74 -25.59 -57.61 -30.52
N VAL A 75 -26.06 -56.35 -30.54
CA VAL A 75 -27.43 -56.01 -30.19
C VAL A 75 -27.99 -54.96 -31.14
N ASN A 76 -29.16 -55.25 -31.70
CA ASN A 76 -29.96 -54.34 -32.51
C ASN A 76 -31.39 -54.29 -31.96
N LEU A 77 -31.80 -53.15 -31.41
CA LEU A 77 -33.14 -52.97 -30.82
C LEU A 77 -33.84 -51.80 -31.49
N SER A 78 -35.09 -52.00 -31.89
CA SER A 78 -35.93 -50.97 -32.48
C SER A 78 -37.32 -50.95 -31.82
N GLY A 79 -37.72 -49.80 -31.30
CA GLY A 79 -39.06 -49.51 -30.78
C GLY A 79 -39.72 -48.41 -31.61
N TYR A 80 -40.97 -48.62 -32.03
CA TYR A 80 -41.74 -47.64 -32.78
C TYR A 80 -43.22 -47.63 -32.36
N ALA A 81 -43.68 -46.53 -31.78
CA ALA A 81 -45.11 -46.30 -31.54
C ALA A 81 -45.63 -45.20 -32.48
N ASN A 82 -46.69 -45.46 -33.25
CA ASN A 82 -47.34 -44.39 -34.01
C ASN A 82 -48.29 -43.55 -33.13
N GLN A 83 -48.96 -44.15 -32.14
CA GLN A 83 -49.66 -43.42 -31.06
C GLN A 83 -49.21 -43.99 -29.72
N GLY A 84 -49.03 -43.17 -28.70
CA GLY A 84 -48.63 -43.62 -27.37
C GLY A 84 -47.10 -43.70 -27.15
N THR A 85 -46.70 -44.22 -25.99
CA THR A 85 -45.31 -44.18 -25.53
C THR A 85 -44.48 -45.30 -26.13
N SER A 86 -43.25 -44.99 -26.56
CA SER A 86 -42.24 -45.97 -26.97
C SER A 86 -41.19 -46.13 -25.87
N SER A 87 -41.33 -47.20 -25.08
CA SER A 87 -40.46 -47.49 -23.94
C SER A 87 -39.50 -48.64 -24.23
N LEU A 88 -38.20 -48.40 -24.06
CA LEU A 88 -37.14 -49.38 -24.27
C LEU A 88 -36.21 -49.43 -23.06
N LYS A 89 -36.14 -50.60 -22.43
CA LYS A 89 -35.24 -50.88 -21.32
C LYS A 89 -34.31 -52.03 -21.65
N PHE A 90 -33.00 -51.80 -21.58
CA PHE A 90 -31.98 -52.81 -21.86
C PHE A 90 -30.99 -52.94 -20.71
N ARG A 91 -30.70 -54.18 -20.31
CA ARG A 91 -29.71 -54.55 -19.29
C ARG A 91 -28.87 -55.73 -19.77
N ALA A 92 -27.55 -55.62 -19.65
CA ALA A 92 -26.60 -56.70 -19.89
C ALA A 92 -25.31 -56.50 -19.08
N ASN A 93 -24.45 -57.52 -19.02
CA ASN A 93 -23.12 -57.39 -18.44
C ASN A 93 -22.13 -56.84 -19.48
N ASN A 94 -21.42 -57.70 -20.23
CA ASN A 94 -20.53 -57.26 -21.32
C ASN A 94 -21.20 -57.41 -22.69
N ILE A 95 -20.85 -56.49 -23.61
CA ILE A 95 -21.18 -56.56 -25.04
C ILE A 95 -19.88 -56.70 -25.82
N ILE A 96 -19.69 -57.83 -26.50
CA ILE A 96 -18.47 -58.12 -27.25
C ILE A 96 -18.85 -58.42 -28.70
N SER A 97 -18.50 -57.54 -29.63
CA SER A 97 -18.91 -57.64 -31.03
C SER A 97 -17.75 -57.66 -32.02
N GLY A 98 -17.89 -58.45 -33.07
CA GLY A 98 -17.02 -58.42 -34.24
C GLY A 98 -17.15 -57.12 -35.04
N SER A 99 -18.39 -56.61 -35.17
CA SER A 99 -18.73 -55.34 -35.82
C SER A 99 -19.21 -54.34 -34.75
N SER A 100 -20.42 -53.78 -34.85
CA SER A 100 -20.96 -52.82 -33.88
C SER A 100 -21.45 -53.47 -32.58
N GLY A 101 -21.26 -52.78 -31.45
CA GLY A 101 -21.71 -53.28 -30.14
C GLY A 101 -23.24 -53.19 -30.01
N LEU A 102 -23.74 -51.99 -29.78
CA LEU A 102 -25.14 -51.71 -29.47
C LEU A 102 -25.75 -50.74 -30.49
N ASN A 103 -26.79 -51.16 -31.21
CA ASN A 103 -27.58 -50.30 -32.09
C ASN A 103 -29.00 -50.19 -31.57
N ILE A 104 -29.43 -48.99 -31.18
CA ILE A 104 -30.74 -48.75 -30.58
C ILE A 104 -31.45 -47.61 -31.29
N ASN A 105 -32.69 -47.87 -31.72
CA ASN A 105 -33.59 -46.89 -32.31
C ASN A 105 -34.91 -46.90 -31.55
N ASN A 106 -35.31 -45.80 -30.93
CA ASN A 106 -36.57 -45.72 -30.19
C ASN A 106 -37.35 -44.48 -30.62
N TYR A 107 -38.55 -44.68 -31.16
CA TYR A 107 -39.25 -43.65 -31.91
C TYR A 107 -40.75 -43.60 -31.56
N THR A 108 -41.31 -42.39 -31.51
CA THR A 108 -42.78 -42.21 -31.55
C THR A 108 -43.23 -41.03 -32.39
N GLN A 109 -44.39 -41.15 -33.05
CA GLN A 109 -45.06 -40.03 -33.73
C GLN A 109 -45.93 -39.19 -32.78
N HIS A 110 -46.68 -39.84 -31.87
CA HIS A 110 -47.70 -39.18 -31.04
C HIS A 110 -47.66 -39.70 -29.60
N GLY A 111 -46.57 -39.45 -28.88
CA GLY A 111 -46.39 -39.86 -27.48
C GLY A 111 -44.98 -39.60 -26.96
N GLU A 112 -44.60 -40.23 -25.85
CA GLU A 112 -43.26 -40.04 -25.26
C GLU A 112 -42.28 -41.16 -25.69
N VAL A 113 -41.00 -40.83 -25.75
CA VAL A 113 -39.91 -41.81 -25.83
C VAL A 113 -39.24 -41.94 -24.46
N LEU A 114 -39.21 -43.15 -23.93
CA LEU A 114 -38.51 -43.48 -22.69
C LEU A 114 -37.46 -44.54 -22.97
N THR A 115 -36.18 -44.18 -22.87
CA THR A 115 -35.08 -45.14 -23.08
C THR A 115 -34.18 -45.21 -21.86
N ASP A 116 -33.98 -46.43 -21.36
CA ASP A 116 -33.19 -46.71 -20.16
C ASP A 116 -32.23 -47.88 -20.45
N ILE A 117 -30.94 -47.59 -20.57
CA ILE A 117 -29.89 -48.55 -20.88
C ILE A 117 -28.90 -48.55 -19.74
N ALA A 118 -28.62 -49.73 -19.18
CA ALA A 118 -27.54 -49.85 -18.20
C ALA A 118 -26.76 -51.14 -18.42
N LEU A 119 -25.43 -51.00 -18.53
CA LEU A 119 -24.49 -52.12 -18.62
C LEU A 119 -23.62 -52.16 -17.38
N THR A 120 -23.47 -53.34 -16.78
CA THR A 120 -22.56 -53.52 -15.63
C THR A 120 -21.13 -53.82 -16.04
N GLY A 121 -20.91 -54.19 -17.31
CA GLY A 121 -19.62 -54.49 -17.90
C GLY A 121 -19.34 -53.66 -19.16
N ASP A 122 -18.36 -54.11 -19.93
CA ASP A 122 -17.76 -53.32 -21.01
C ASP A 122 -18.44 -53.53 -22.36
N ILE A 123 -18.34 -52.52 -23.23
CA ILE A 123 -18.58 -52.65 -24.67
C ILE A 123 -17.24 -52.79 -25.38
N THR A 124 -17.05 -53.86 -26.14
CA THR A 124 -15.88 -54.07 -27.01
C THR A 124 -16.31 -54.36 -28.44
N ALA A 125 -15.92 -53.50 -29.39
CA ALA A 125 -16.26 -53.63 -30.81
C ALA A 125 -15.00 -53.63 -31.69
N THR A 126 -14.71 -54.75 -32.38
CA THR A 126 -13.40 -54.92 -33.06
C THR A 126 -13.26 -54.22 -34.41
N SER A 127 -14.35 -53.83 -35.08
CA SER A 127 -14.27 -53.12 -36.37
C SER A 127 -15.30 -52.02 -36.57
N GLY A 128 -16.24 -51.85 -35.63
CA GLY A 128 -17.36 -50.90 -35.74
C GLY A 128 -17.45 -49.96 -34.55
N SER A 129 -18.60 -49.29 -34.42
CA SER A 129 -18.89 -48.38 -33.30
C SER A 129 -19.28 -49.15 -32.03
N GLY A 130 -18.99 -48.58 -30.87
CA GLY A 130 -19.37 -49.17 -29.59
C GLY A 130 -20.89 -49.12 -29.41
N MET A 131 -21.45 -47.92 -29.49
CA MET A 131 -22.89 -47.69 -29.43
C MET A 131 -23.35 -46.67 -30.45
N THR A 132 -24.42 -47.00 -31.17
CA THR A 132 -25.19 -46.09 -32.01
C THR A 132 -26.60 -46.03 -31.44
N PHE A 133 -27.04 -44.83 -31.08
CA PHE A 133 -28.28 -44.60 -30.38
C PHE A 133 -29.07 -43.46 -31.00
N SER A 134 -30.36 -43.69 -31.23
CA SER A 134 -31.31 -42.67 -31.69
C SER A 134 -32.62 -42.79 -30.92
N ALA A 135 -32.98 -41.74 -30.19
CA ALA A 135 -34.30 -41.56 -29.60
C ALA A 135 -34.99 -40.34 -30.23
N TYR A 136 -36.22 -40.50 -30.70
CA TYR A 136 -36.96 -39.40 -31.33
C TYR A 136 -38.45 -39.41 -31.00
N SER A 137 -38.97 -38.27 -30.56
CA SER A 137 -40.40 -38.03 -30.40
C SER A 137 -40.89 -36.90 -31.30
N ASN A 138 -41.95 -37.14 -32.09
CA ASN A 138 -42.57 -36.06 -32.86
C ASN A 138 -43.52 -35.20 -32.00
N GLU A 139 -44.43 -35.80 -31.22
CA GLU A 139 -45.34 -35.11 -30.29
C GLU A 139 -45.26 -35.72 -28.88
N GLY A 140 -44.35 -35.20 -28.05
CA GLY A 140 -44.10 -35.64 -26.67
C GLY A 140 -42.62 -35.59 -26.28
N ASN A 141 -42.29 -35.92 -25.03
CA ASN A 141 -40.93 -35.83 -24.51
C ASN A 141 -40.03 -36.98 -24.99
N ALA A 142 -38.73 -36.73 -25.09
CA ALA A 142 -37.70 -37.74 -25.32
C ALA A 142 -36.75 -37.83 -24.11
N ASN A 143 -36.98 -38.84 -23.27
CA ASN A 143 -36.19 -39.08 -22.06
C ASN A 143 -35.25 -40.27 -22.26
N THR A 144 -33.95 -40.02 -22.11
CA THR A 144 -32.89 -41.01 -22.29
C THR A 144 -31.99 -41.06 -21.06
N SER A 145 -31.75 -42.26 -20.54
CA SER A 145 -30.75 -42.53 -19.51
C SER A 145 -29.87 -43.70 -19.93
N ILE A 146 -28.56 -43.46 -19.98
CA ILE A 146 -27.55 -44.43 -20.39
C ILE A 146 -26.49 -44.49 -19.30
N ALA A 147 -26.24 -45.68 -18.77
CA ALA A 147 -25.14 -45.95 -17.84
C ALA A 147 -24.24 -47.06 -18.40
N LEU A 148 -22.94 -46.79 -18.56
CA LEU A 148 -21.99 -47.73 -19.14
C LEU A 148 -20.69 -47.79 -18.31
N ASN A 149 -19.91 -48.85 -18.51
CA ASN A 149 -18.57 -49.01 -17.93
C ASN A 149 -17.49 -48.55 -18.93
N ASN A 150 -16.69 -49.46 -19.50
CA ASN A 150 -15.72 -49.09 -20.54
C ASN A 150 -16.29 -49.30 -21.95
N VAL A 151 -15.82 -48.50 -22.90
CA VAL A 151 -16.14 -48.62 -24.32
C VAL A 151 -14.83 -48.66 -25.10
N MET A 152 -14.50 -49.82 -25.67
CA MET A 152 -13.28 -50.05 -26.46
C MET A 152 -13.65 -50.41 -27.90
N THR A 153 -13.31 -49.54 -28.85
CA THR A 153 -13.83 -49.62 -30.22
C THR A 153 -12.77 -49.30 -31.25
N TYR A 154 -12.87 -49.93 -32.43
CA TYR A 154 -12.09 -49.50 -33.59
C TYR A 154 -12.68 -48.22 -34.23
N GLY A 155 -14.00 -48.17 -34.44
CA GLY A 155 -14.70 -46.98 -34.95
C GLY A 155 -15.13 -46.02 -33.82
N THR A 156 -16.12 -45.16 -34.11
CA THR A 156 -16.67 -44.20 -33.12
C THR A 156 -17.01 -44.90 -31.80
N GLY A 157 -16.56 -44.36 -30.66
CA GLY A 157 -16.91 -44.90 -29.34
C GLY A 157 -18.41 -44.89 -29.12
N LEU A 158 -18.98 -43.68 -29.02
CA LEU A 158 -20.40 -43.44 -28.81
C LEU A 158 -20.97 -42.46 -29.84
N TYR A 159 -22.09 -42.82 -30.47
CA TYR A 159 -22.87 -41.94 -31.35
C TYR A 159 -24.30 -41.86 -30.85
N LEU A 160 -24.66 -40.75 -30.19
CA LEU A 160 -25.86 -40.65 -29.35
C LEU A 160 -26.74 -39.49 -29.81
N ASN A 161 -27.98 -39.80 -30.21
CA ASN A 161 -28.96 -38.79 -30.64
C ASN A 161 -30.24 -38.88 -29.83
N THR A 162 -30.69 -37.76 -29.25
CA THR A 162 -31.98 -37.66 -28.55
C THR A 162 -32.69 -36.39 -28.97
N ASN A 163 -33.83 -36.53 -29.63
CA ASN A 163 -34.52 -35.42 -30.26
C ASN A 163 -36.02 -35.41 -29.93
N ALA A 164 -36.60 -34.24 -29.77
CA ALA A 164 -38.05 -34.05 -29.66
C ALA A 164 -38.52 -32.88 -30.53
N TYR A 165 -39.57 -33.08 -31.32
CA TYR A 165 -40.11 -32.01 -32.18
C TYR A 165 -41.11 -31.14 -31.41
N MET A 166 -42.12 -31.72 -30.75
CA MET A 166 -43.05 -31.00 -29.86
C MET A 166 -43.01 -31.61 -28.45
N GLY A 167 -41.96 -31.32 -27.71
CA GLY A 167 -41.73 -31.80 -26.34
C GLY A 167 -40.30 -31.55 -25.87
N ASN A 168 -40.03 -31.88 -24.61
CA ASN A 168 -38.73 -31.67 -24.00
C ASN A 168 -37.77 -32.85 -24.28
N VAL A 169 -36.48 -32.56 -24.32
CA VAL A 169 -35.41 -33.56 -24.28
C VAL A 169 -34.80 -33.60 -22.88
N LEU A 170 -34.65 -34.81 -22.34
CA LEU A 170 -33.80 -35.09 -21.18
C LEU A 170 -32.83 -36.21 -21.56
N PHE A 171 -31.55 -35.88 -21.71
CA PHE A 171 -30.50 -36.83 -22.03
C PHE A 171 -29.51 -36.94 -20.87
N ASN A 172 -29.36 -38.15 -20.32
CA ASN A 172 -28.39 -38.44 -19.27
C ASN A 172 -27.45 -39.56 -19.73
N LEU A 173 -26.14 -39.28 -19.71
CA LEU A 173 -25.08 -40.27 -19.90
C LEU A 173 -24.18 -40.30 -18.65
N ASP A 174 -24.01 -41.48 -18.07
CA ASP A 174 -23.07 -41.75 -16.98
C ASP A 174 -22.09 -42.85 -17.40
N MET A 175 -20.85 -42.47 -17.68
CA MET A 175 -19.74 -43.36 -18.01
C MET A 175 -18.85 -43.53 -16.78
N SER A 176 -18.90 -44.72 -16.16
CA SER A 176 -18.07 -45.04 -15.00
C SER A 176 -16.64 -45.46 -15.36
N GLY A 177 -16.40 -45.87 -16.61
CA GLY A 177 -15.11 -46.27 -17.16
C GLY A 177 -14.70 -45.44 -18.37
N ASP A 178 -13.70 -45.92 -19.10
CA ASP A 178 -13.03 -45.18 -20.16
C ASP A 178 -13.66 -45.38 -21.54
N ILE A 179 -13.56 -44.35 -22.38
CA ILE A 179 -13.83 -44.44 -23.82
C ILE A 179 -12.51 -44.48 -24.56
N LYS A 180 -12.30 -45.53 -25.36
CA LYS A 180 -11.16 -45.68 -26.26
C LYS A 180 -11.62 -46.00 -27.68
N SER A 181 -11.37 -45.07 -28.60
CA SER A 181 -11.63 -45.19 -30.04
C SER A 181 -10.32 -45.19 -30.83
N GLU A 182 -10.04 -46.25 -31.59
CA GLU A 182 -8.76 -46.38 -32.29
C GLU A 182 -8.66 -45.62 -33.62
N ASN A 183 -9.78 -45.39 -34.31
CA ASN A 183 -9.78 -44.85 -35.68
C ASN A 183 -10.83 -43.76 -35.94
N ASP A 184 -11.51 -43.25 -34.91
CA ASP A 184 -12.58 -42.26 -35.06
C ASP A 184 -12.74 -41.41 -33.79
N ALA A 185 -13.79 -40.60 -33.70
CA ALA A 185 -14.11 -39.80 -32.52
C ALA A 185 -14.44 -40.66 -31.28
N GLY A 186 -14.09 -40.16 -30.10
CA GLY A 186 -14.46 -40.80 -28.83
C GLY A 186 -15.98 -40.80 -28.64
N MET A 187 -16.60 -39.62 -28.77
CA MET A 187 -18.04 -39.48 -28.66
C MET A 187 -18.61 -38.36 -29.55
N ASN A 188 -19.76 -38.65 -30.17
CA ASN A 188 -20.61 -37.69 -30.86
C ASN A 188 -22.00 -37.66 -30.19
N VAL A 189 -22.45 -36.46 -29.80
CA VAL A 189 -23.78 -36.24 -29.21
C VAL A 189 -24.57 -35.23 -30.03
N SER A 190 -25.83 -35.55 -30.33
CA SER A 190 -26.82 -34.62 -30.83
C SER A 190 -28.06 -34.64 -29.93
N SER A 191 -28.35 -33.51 -29.29
CA SER A 191 -29.50 -33.34 -28.40
C SER A 191 -30.32 -32.14 -28.88
N TYR A 192 -31.56 -32.35 -29.32
CA TYR A 192 -32.33 -31.28 -29.97
C TYR A 192 -33.81 -31.26 -29.60
N ALA A 193 -34.29 -30.11 -29.15
CA ALA A 193 -35.71 -29.84 -28.93
C ALA A 193 -36.22 -28.73 -29.86
N TYR A 194 -37.21 -29.00 -30.71
CA TYR A 194 -37.77 -27.94 -31.57
C TYR A 194 -38.81 -27.07 -30.83
N GLN A 195 -39.78 -27.66 -30.14
CA GLN A 195 -40.71 -26.96 -29.24
C GLN A 195 -40.67 -27.56 -27.83
N GLY A 196 -39.71 -27.13 -27.03
CA GLY A 196 -39.47 -27.63 -25.68
C GLY A 196 -38.04 -27.35 -25.22
N ASP A 197 -37.77 -27.67 -23.96
CA ASP A 197 -36.43 -27.51 -23.37
C ASP A 197 -35.52 -28.71 -23.74
N ALA A 198 -34.24 -28.44 -23.99
CA ALA A 198 -33.20 -29.44 -24.22
C ALA A 198 -32.25 -29.51 -23.01
N ASN A 199 -32.40 -30.54 -22.18
CA ASN A 199 -31.56 -30.77 -21.01
C ASN A 199 -30.62 -31.96 -21.23
N THR A 200 -29.32 -31.72 -21.19
CA THR A 200 -28.28 -32.71 -21.53
C THR A 200 -27.24 -32.77 -20.41
N PHE A 201 -27.07 -33.94 -19.80
CA PHE A 201 -26.12 -34.18 -18.70
C PHE A 201 -25.20 -35.34 -19.05
N ILE A 202 -23.90 -35.09 -19.05
CA ILE A 202 -22.87 -36.05 -19.43
C ILE A 202 -21.80 -36.12 -18.36
N LYS A 203 -21.52 -37.33 -17.86
CA LYS A 203 -20.39 -37.63 -16.98
C LYS A 203 -19.47 -38.65 -17.62
N LEU A 204 -18.17 -38.36 -17.68
CA LEU A 204 -17.14 -39.21 -18.28
C LEU A 204 -15.95 -39.39 -17.34
N ASN A 205 -15.22 -40.49 -17.56
CA ASN A 205 -13.88 -40.71 -17.00
C ASN A 205 -12.82 -40.28 -18.03
N ASN A 206 -11.99 -41.20 -18.55
CA ASN A 206 -11.01 -40.87 -19.59
C ASN A 206 -11.59 -41.06 -21.00
N VAL A 207 -11.18 -40.20 -21.93
CA VAL A 207 -11.53 -40.29 -23.34
C VAL A 207 -10.25 -40.27 -24.16
N THR A 208 -9.98 -41.35 -24.89
CA THR A 208 -8.85 -41.44 -25.82
C THR A 208 -9.36 -41.76 -27.21
N ALA A 209 -9.03 -40.92 -28.18
CA ALA A 209 -9.51 -41.07 -29.55
C ALA A 209 -8.46 -40.60 -30.57
N LEU A 210 -8.44 -41.23 -31.74
CA LEU A 210 -7.55 -40.79 -32.83
C LEU A 210 -8.10 -39.53 -33.52
N TYR A 211 -9.32 -39.58 -34.04
CA TYR A 211 -9.93 -38.51 -34.87
C TYR A 211 -11.01 -37.69 -34.13
N GLY A 212 -10.67 -37.12 -32.97
CA GLY A 212 -11.56 -36.21 -32.22
C GLY A 212 -11.93 -36.74 -30.84
N GLY A 213 -11.81 -35.93 -29.80
CA GLY A 213 -12.21 -36.36 -28.45
C GLY A 213 -13.73 -36.40 -28.31
N LEU A 214 -14.33 -35.23 -28.15
CA LEU A 214 -15.76 -35.03 -27.94
C LEU A 214 -16.35 -34.06 -28.97
N ASN A 215 -17.41 -34.46 -29.67
CA ASN A 215 -18.18 -33.61 -30.56
C ASN A 215 -19.62 -33.50 -30.04
N LEU A 216 -19.99 -32.33 -29.53
CA LEU A 216 -21.19 -32.14 -28.73
C LEU A 216 -22.08 -31.08 -29.37
N ASN A 217 -23.28 -31.46 -29.80
CA ASN A 217 -24.24 -30.54 -30.40
C ASN A 217 -25.56 -30.61 -29.62
N THR A 218 -25.93 -29.50 -29.00
CA THR A 218 -27.11 -29.39 -28.14
C THR A 218 -27.85 -28.11 -28.50
N SER A 219 -29.15 -28.22 -28.77
CA SER A 219 -29.93 -27.04 -29.14
C SER A 219 -31.42 -27.10 -28.84
N ALA A 220 -32.00 -25.92 -28.60
CA ALA A 220 -33.44 -25.73 -28.48
C ALA A 220 -33.91 -24.65 -29.46
N THR A 221 -34.93 -24.91 -30.28
CA THR A 221 -35.50 -23.85 -31.14
C THR A 221 -36.50 -22.99 -30.37
N MET A 222 -37.50 -23.57 -29.71
CA MET A 222 -38.48 -22.84 -28.89
C MET A 222 -38.51 -23.42 -27.47
N GLY A 223 -37.55 -22.99 -26.65
CA GLY A 223 -37.32 -23.47 -25.29
C GLY A 223 -35.89 -23.17 -24.84
N ASN A 224 -35.57 -23.54 -23.60
CA ASN A 224 -34.23 -23.36 -23.04
C ASN A 224 -33.33 -24.55 -23.36
N GLU A 225 -32.03 -24.27 -23.41
CA GLU A 225 -30.97 -25.24 -23.53
C GLU A 225 -30.17 -25.25 -22.22
N LEU A 226 -29.96 -26.43 -21.66
CA LEU A 226 -29.13 -26.67 -20.48
C LEU A 226 -28.19 -27.84 -20.76
N PHE A 227 -26.89 -27.56 -20.85
CA PHE A 227 -25.86 -28.55 -21.11
C PHE A 227 -24.79 -28.60 -20.02
N ASN A 228 -24.61 -29.79 -19.45
CA ASN A 228 -23.62 -30.06 -18.44
C ASN A 228 -22.70 -31.20 -18.88
N LEU A 229 -21.40 -30.92 -18.93
CA LEU A 229 -20.34 -31.91 -19.15
C LEU A 229 -19.40 -31.94 -17.94
N ASP A 230 -19.16 -33.14 -17.41
CA ASP A 230 -18.19 -33.38 -16.34
C ASP A 230 -17.27 -34.54 -16.74
N VAL A 231 -16.01 -34.22 -17.01
CA VAL A 231 -14.97 -35.20 -17.37
C VAL A 231 -13.94 -35.23 -16.26
N SER A 232 -14.00 -36.30 -15.47
CA SER A 232 -13.15 -36.49 -14.28
C SER A 232 -11.73 -36.96 -14.61
N GLY A 233 -11.56 -37.60 -15.77
CA GLY A 233 -10.28 -38.08 -16.29
C GLY A 233 -9.75 -37.23 -17.45
N ASP A 234 -8.78 -37.77 -18.18
CA ASP A 234 -8.09 -37.05 -19.25
C ASP A 234 -8.79 -37.22 -20.61
N ILE A 235 -8.73 -36.16 -21.42
CA ILE A 235 -9.15 -36.19 -22.83
C ILE A 235 -7.90 -36.15 -23.71
N ASN A 236 -7.68 -37.21 -24.50
CA ASN A 236 -6.55 -37.33 -25.41
C ASN A 236 -7.04 -37.51 -26.86
N SER A 237 -6.83 -36.52 -27.71
CA SER A 237 -7.21 -36.52 -29.14
C SER A 237 -5.96 -36.52 -30.02
N GLY A 238 -5.73 -37.62 -30.73
CA GLY A 238 -4.45 -37.88 -31.40
C GLY A 238 -4.13 -36.99 -32.61
N ILE A 239 -5.14 -36.60 -33.40
CA ILE A 239 -4.95 -35.81 -34.63
C ILE A 239 -6.07 -34.80 -34.90
N SER A 240 -6.91 -34.49 -33.90
CA SER A 240 -8.05 -33.57 -34.04
C SER A 240 -8.18 -32.66 -32.81
N THR A 241 -9.30 -31.95 -32.70
CA THR A 241 -9.66 -31.14 -31.52
C THR A 241 -9.98 -32.03 -30.33
N GLY A 242 -9.68 -31.56 -29.11
CA GLY A 242 -10.02 -32.25 -27.86
C GLY A 242 -11.53 -32.24 -27.63
N VAL A 243 -12.12 -31.05 -27.50
CA VAL A 243 -13.57 -30.86 -27.35
C VAL A 243 -14.07 -29.84 -28.36
N THR A 244 -15.02 -30.26 -29.21
CA THR A 244 -15.80 -29.38 -30.08
C THR A 244 -17.23 -29.34 -29.57
N MET A 245 -17.76 -28.16 -29.29
CA MET A 245 -19.12 -28.02 -28.77
C MET A 245 -19.88 -26.88 -29.44
N TYR A 246 -21.14 -27.17 -29.79
CA TYR A 246 -22.15 -26.18 -30.20
C TYR A 246 -23.36 -26.30 -29.28
N SER A 247 -23.55 -25.30 -28.41
CA SER A 247 -24.75 -25.10 -27.60
C SER A 247 -25.54 -23.90 -28.14
N SER A 248 -26.85 -24.05 -28.35
CA SER A 248 -27.65 -22.91 -28.79
C SER A 248 -29.14 -22.95 -28.43
N ALA A 249 -29.73 -21.77 -28.25
CA ALA A 249 -31.17 -21.59 -28.10
C ALA A 249 -31.69 -20.51 -29.07
N SER A 250 -32.70 -20.80 -29.90
CA SER A 250 -33.29 -19.77 -30.78
C SER A 250 -34.32 -18.90 -30.04
N GLN A 251 -35.20 -19.49 -29.23
CA GLN A 251 -36.18 -18.76 -28.40
C GLN A 251 -36.16 -19.26 -26.96
N GLY A 252 -35.14 -18.86 -26.21
CA GLY A 252 -34.92 -19.26 -24.82
C GLY A 252 -33.48 -19.01 -24.40
N ASN A 253 -33.12 -19.41 -23.18
CA ASN A 253 -31.75 -19.25 -22.69
C ASN A 253 -30.87 -20.43 -23.11
N ALA A 254 -29.58 -20.18 -23.36
CA ALA A 254 -28.55 -21.21 -23.52
C ALA A 254 -27.65 -21.22 -22.28
N THR A 255 -27.63 -22.34 -21.54
CA THR A 255 -26.86 -22.48 -20.29
C THR A 255 -25.93 -23.66 -20.38
N THR A 256 -24.63 -23.40 -20.42
CA THR A 256 -23.58 -24.42 -20.53
C THR A 256 -22.67 -24.42 -19.30
N SER A 257 -22.38 -25.61 -18.76
CA SER A 257 -21.37 -25.83 -17.74
C SER A 257 -20.46 -27.01 -18.10
N ILE A 258 -19.15 -26.76 -18.17
CA ILE A 258 -18.14 -27.77 -18.50
C ILE A 258 -17.10 -27.83 -17.37
N ARG A 259 -16.84 -29.04 -16.87
CA ARG A 259 -15.72 -29.35 -15.97
C ARG A 259 -14.80 -30.38 -16.61
N LEU A 260 -13.50 -30.10 -16.66
CA LEU A 260 -12.49 -30.95 -17.27
C LEU A 260 -11.26 -31.10 -16.35
N ASN A 261 -10.53 -32.20 -16.52
CA ASN A 261 -9.20 -32.39 -15.95
C ASN A 261 -8.12 -31.96 -16.95
N ASN A 262 -7.37 -32.89 -17.56
CA ASN A 262 -6.40 -32.59 -18.61
C ASN A 262 -7.00 -32.77 -20.00
N VAL A 263 -6.59 -31.91 -20.93
CA VAL A 263 -6.95 -32.01 -22.35
C VAL A 263 -5.69 -31.92 -23.19
N THR A 264 -5.38 -32.99 -23.92
CA THR A 264 -4.29 -33.02 -24.88
C THR A 264 -4.87 -33.26 -26.28
N ALA A 265 -4.53 -32.38 -27.22
CA ALA A 265 -5.06 -32.42 -28.58
C ALA A 265 -4.00 -32.03 -29.62
N PHE A 266 -4.13 -32.54 -30.85
CA PHE A 266 -3.25 -32.13 -31.94
C PHE A 266 -3.66 -30.77 -32.55
N TYR A 267 -4.96 -30.51 -32.73
CA TYR A 267 -5.46 -29.22 -33.23
C TYR A 267 -5.83 -28.28 -32.08
N ASN A 268 -7.10 -27.91 -31.90
CA ASN A 268 -7.51 -27.06 -30.77
C ASN A 268 -7.66 -27.92 -29.52
N GLY A 269 -7.27 -27.39 -28.35
CA GLY A 269 -7.62 -28.03 -27.07
C GLY A 269 -9.14 -28.05 -26.91
N LEU A 270 -9.72 -26.85 -26.88
CA LEU A 270 -11.16 -26.60 -26.78
C LEU A 270 -11.63 -25.66 -27.89
N ASP A 271 -12.75 -26.00 -28.52
CA ASP A 271 -13.43 -25.19 -29.54
C ASP A 271 -14.94 -25.15 -29.25
N LEU A 272 -15.36 -24.07 -28.58
CA LEU A 272 -16.61 -24.01 -27.84
C LEU A 272 -17.48 -22.85 -28.33
N TYR A 273 -18.74 -23.14 -28.64
CA TYR A 273 -19.73 -22.18 -29.10
C TYR A 273 -20.98 -22.27 -28.24
N THR A 274 -21.47 -21.13 -27.76
CA THR A 274 -22.69 -21.02 -26.96
C THR A 274 -23.45 -19.76 -27.35
N ASN A 275 -24.67 -19.89 -27.87
CA ASN A 275 -25.41 -18.74 -28.41
C ASN A 275 -26.91 -18.79 -28.14
N SER A 276 -27.50 -17.63 -27.87
CA SER A 276 -28.94 -17.45 -27.75
C SER A 276 -29.43 -16.37 -28.73
N GLN A 277 -30.50 -16.63 -29.50
CA GLN A 277 -31.08 -15.59 -30.37
C GLN A 277 -32.10 -14.72 -29.63
N MET A 278 -33.00 -15.32 -28.85
CA MET A 278 -34.00 -14.59 -28.03
C MET A 278 -33.98 -15.08 -26.59
N GLY A 279 -33.00 -14.62 -25.82
CA GLY A 279 -32.75 -15.04 -24.44
C GLY A 279 -31.29 -14.83 -24.03
N ASN A 280 -30.94 -15.26 -22.82
CA ASN A 280 -29.59 -15.08 -22.28
C ASN A 280 -28.67 -16.27 -22.61
N THR A 281 -27.37 -15.98 -22.69
CA THR A 281 -26.29 -16.96 -22.76
C THR A 281 -25.52 -16.97 -21.44
N LEU A 282 -25.40 -18.13 -20.81
CA LEU A 282 -24.57 -18.36 -19.62
C LEU A 282 -23.63 -19.53 -19.87
N PHE A 283 -22.33 -19.30 -19.76
CA PHE A 283 -21.32 -20.33 -19.99
C PHE A 283 -20.30 -20.36 -18.85
N ASN A 284 -20.02 -21.54 -18.32
CA ASN A 284 -19.02 -21.76 -17.29
C ASN A 284 -18.08 -22.89 -17.70
N LEU A 285 -16.77 -22.60 -17.77
CA LEU A 285 -15.72 -23.58 -17.99
C LEU A 285 -14.78 -23.62 -16.79
N ASP A 286 -14.53 -24.81 -16.26
CA ASP A 286 -13.58 -25.06 -15.18
C ASP A 286 -12.65 -26.22 -15.58
N VAL A 287 -11.38 -25.90 -15.85
CA VAL A 287 -10.35 -26.87 -16.20
C VAL A 287 -9.30 -26.92 -15.11
N SER A 288 -9.34 -28.01 -14.33
CA SER A 288 -8.48 -28.21 -13.16
C SER A 288 -7.06 -28.67 -13.52
N GLY A 289 -6.90 -29.33 -14.68
CA GLY A 289 -5.64 -29.80 -15.22
C GLY A 289 -5.07 -28.89 -16.31
N ASN A 290 -4.17 -29.43 -17.12
CA ASN A 290 -3.52 -28.71 -18.22
C ASN A 290 -4.31 -28.84 -19.52
N ILE A 291 -4.24 -27.80 -20.34
CA ILE A 291 -4.68 -27.81 -21.73
C ILE A 291 -3.45 -27.74 -22.61
N GLU A 292 -3.22 -28.77 -23.41
CA GLU A 292 -2.09 -28.90 -24.32
C GLU A 292 -2.60 -29.10 -25.75
N SER A 293 -2.22 -28.19 -26.63
CA SER A 293 -2.54 -28.27 -28.05
C SER A 293 -1.30 -28.12 -28.93
N GLU A 294 -1.05 -29.08 -29.83
CA GLU A 294 0.20 -29.11 -30.59
C GLU A 294 0.25 -28.09 -31.74
N ASN A 295 -0.85 -27.89 -32.48
CA ASN A 295 -0.88 -27.11 -33.72
C ASN A 295 -2.06 -26.12 -33.81
N GLY A 296 -2.90 -26.05 -32.78
CA GLY A 296 -4.06 -25.16 -32.72
C GLY A 296 -4.04 -24.24 -31.52
N ALA A 297 -5.21 -23.67 -31.22
CA ALA A 297 -5.40 -22.84 -30.03
C ALA A 297 -5.53 -23.70 -28.77
N GLY A 298 -5.20 -23.15 -27.61
CA GLY A 298 -5.51 -23.81 -26.34
C GLY A 298 -7.03 -23.83 -26.13
N ILE A 299 -7.63 -22.65 -26.11
CA ILE A 299 -9.08 -22.45 -26.01
C ILE A 299 -9.54 -21.43 -27.04
N ASN A 300 -10.53 -21.82 -27.84
CA ASN A 300 -11.40 -20.91 -28.60
C ASN A 300 -12.80 -20.97 -27.99
N LEU A 301 -13.32 -19.82 -27.56
CA LEU A 301 -14.67 -19.71 -26.98
C LEU A 301 -15.44 -18.57 -27.64
N TYR A 302 -16.62 -18.90 -28.15
CA TYR A 302 -17.54 -17.96 -28.79
C TYR A 302 -18.86 -17.94 -28.02
N GLY A 303 -19.19 -16.78 -27.46
CA GLY A 303 -20.43 -16.50 -26.74
C GLY A 303 -21.24 -15.39 -27.40
N GLY A 304 -22.56 -15.54 -27.43
CA GLY A 304 -23.41 -14.51 -28.04
C GLY A 304 -24.85 -14.53 -27.57
N ALA A 305 -25.47 -13.35 -27.45
CA ALA A 305 -26.91 -13.21 -27.21
C ALA A 305 -27.53 -12.13 -28.14
N SER A 306 -28.48 -12.50 -29.01
CA SER A 306 -29.10 -11.55 -29.96
C SER A 306 -30.37 -10.87 -29.46
N GLU A 307 -30.90 -11.18 -28.28
CA GLU A 307 -31.92 -10.38 -27.57
C GLU A 307 -31.84 -10.76 -26.08
N GLY A 308 -30.74 -10.39 -25.42
CA GLY A 308 -30.46 -10.80 -24.04
C GLY A 308 -29.00 -10.62 -23.65
N ASN A 309 -28.67 -11.02 -22.43
CA ASN A 309 -27.32 -10.87 -21.88
C ASN A 309 -26.45 -12.08 -22.23
N SER A 310 -25.14 -11.86 -22.41
CA SER A 310 -24.17 -12.95 -22.60
C SER A 310 -23.09 -12.92 -21.52
N SER A 311 -22.97 -14.00 -20.75
CA SER A 311 -22.04 -14.12 -19.62
C SER A 311 -21.18 -15.37 -19.76
N LEU A 312 -19.86 -15.18 -19.85
CA LEU A 312 -18.88 -16.25 -19.94
C LEU A 312 -17.95 -16.19 -18.72
N SER A 313 -17.76 -17.34 -18.08
CA SER A 313 -16.78 -17.53 -17.00
C SER A 313 -15.84 -18.69 -17.34
N VAL A 314 -14.53 -18.41 -17.33
CA VAL A 314 -13.47 -19.41 -17.62
C VAL A 314 -12.48 -19.46 -16.47
N LYS A 315 -12.25 -20.67 -15.95
CA LYS A 315 -11.14 -20.99 -15.05
C LYS A 315 -10.28 -22.07 -15.68
N ALA A 316 -8.97 -21.84 -15.74
CA ALA A 316 -8.02 -22.80 -16.26
C ALA A 316 -6.72 -22.77 -15.43
N ASN A 317 -5.97 -23.87 -15.45
CA ASN A 317 -4.65 -23.93 -14.83
C ASN A 317 -3.55 -23.53 -15.82
N ASN A 318 -2.93 -24.47 -16.54
CA ASN A 318 -1.92 -24.18 -17.56
C ASN A 318 -2.51 -24.35 -18.97
N ILE A 319 -2.11 -23.48 -19.89
CA ILE A 319 -2.46 -23.56 -21.30
C ILE A 319 -1.17 -23.52 -22.12
N SER A 320 -0.87 -24.59 -22.85
CA SER A 320 0.24 -24.65 -23.80
C SER A 320 -0.29 -24.93 -25.19
N ALA A 321 -0.11 -23.97 -26.10
CA ALA A 321 -0.71 -24.01 -27.43
C ALA A 321 0.31 -23.79 -28.54
N GLY A 322 0.19 -24.57 -29.61
CA GLY A 322 0.96 -24.43 -30.84
C GLY A 322 0.71 -23.10 -31.55
N TYR A 323 -0.52 -22.61 -31.56
CA TYR A 323 -0.90 -21.37 -32.24
C TYR A 323 -1.14 -20.21 -31.26
N ARG A 324 -2.35 -20.08 -30.72
CA ARG A 324 -2.80 -19.03 -29.79
C ARG A 324 -3.16 -19.65 -28.44
N GLY A 325 -2.85 -18.99 -27.34
CA GLY A 325 -3.14 -19.53 -26.00
C GLY A 325 -4.64 -19.58 -25.72
N LEU A 326 -5.25 -18.40 -25.59
CA LEU A 326 -6.66 -18.21 -25.27
C LEU A 326 -7.29 -17.17 -26.19
N TYR A 327 -8.41 -17.53 -26.82
CA TYR A 327 -9.27 -16.63 -27.57
C TYR A 327 -10.71 -16.71 -27.08
N ILE A 328 -11.27 -15.57 -26.68
CA ILE A 328 -12.68 -15.43 -26.32
C ILE A 328 -13.29 -14.28 -27.10
N ASN A 329 -14.39 -14.56 -27.79
CA ASN A 329 -15.24 -13.56 -28.40
C ASN A 329 -16.64 -13.65 -27.78
N ASN A 330 -17.09 -12.56 -27.17
CA ASN A 330 -18.37 -12.50 -26.48
C ASN A 330 -19.15 -11.25 -26.90
N TYR A 331 -20.41 -11.41 -27.28
CA TYR A 331 -21.21 -10.28 -27.74
C TYR A 331 -22.68 -10.32 -27.34
N SER A 332 -23.34 -9.15 -27.33
CA SER A 332 -24.79 -9.05 -27.16
C SER A 332 -25.43 -7.94 -28.01
N TYR A 333 -26.60 -8.19 -28.62
CA TYR A 333 -27.30 -7.25 -29.54
C TYR A 333 -28.83 -7.32 -29.40
N PRO A 334 -29.56 -6.59 -28.53
CA PRO A 334 -29.12 -5.81 -27.38
C PRO A 334 -28.89 -6.66 -26.11
N GLY A 335 -28.17 -6.13 -25.13
CA GLY A 335 -27.96 -6.73 -23.81
C GLY A 335 -26.65 -6.31 -23.13
N GLN A 336 -26.40 -6.87 -21.95
CA GLN A 336 -25.11 -6.76 -21.25
C GLN A 336 -24.20 -7.94 -21.61
N THR A 337 -22.89 -7.71 -21.63
CA THR A 337 -21.89 -8.71 -21.97
C THR A 337 -20.81 -8.78 -20.88
N LEU A 338 -20.62 -9.96 -20.29
CA LEU A 338 -19.60 -10.22 -19.27
C LEU A 338 -18.66 -11.34 -19.73
N THR A 339 -17.36 -11.07 -19.71
CA THR A 339 -16.30 -12.05 -19.91
C THR A 339 -15.38 -12.06 -18.70
N ALA A 340 -15.40 -13.14 -17.92
CA ALA A 340 -14.56 -13.30 -16.74
C ALA A 340 -13.61 -14.48 -16.90
N VAL A 341 -12.30 -14.23 -16.85
CA VAL A 341 -11.27 -15.26 -17.03
C VAL A 341 -10.31 -15.27 -15.84
N THR A 342 -9.96 -16.45 -15.37
CA THR A 342 -8.85 -16.64 -14.43
C THR A 342 -8.00 -17.82 -14.88
N VAL A 343 -6.75 -17.54 -15.22
CA VAL A 343 -5.74 -18.57 -15.51
C VAL A 343 -4.68 -18.53 -14.43
N THR A 344 -4.65 -19.55 -13.58
CA THR A 344 -3.76 -19.57 -12.39
C THR A 344 -2.33 -20.00 -12.72
N GLY A 345 -2.17 -20.79 -13.78
CA GLY A 345 -0.89 -21.26 -14.28
C GLY A 345 -0.39 -20.44 -15.48
N ASP A 346 0.53 -21.02 -16.24
CA ASP A 346 1.18 -20.34 -17.35
C ASP A 346 0.39 -20.50 -18.66
N ILE A 347 0.40 -19.45 -19.48
CA ILE A 347 -0.11 -19.46 -20.85
C ILE A 347 1.07 -19.36 -21.81
N ILE A 348 1.23 -20.36 -22.68
CA ILE A 348 2.27 -20.42 -23.70
C ILE A 348 1.61 -20.51 -25.07
N ALA A 349 1.91 -19.56 -25.95
CA ALA A 349 1.50 -19.54 -27.35
C ALA A 349 2.74 -19.52 -28.26
N ASN A 350 2.88 -20.49 -29.15
CA ASN A 350 4.12 -20.66 -29.92
C ASN A 350 4.16 -19.94 -31.28
N MET A 351 3.03 -19.47 -31.82
CA MET A 351 2.99 -18.82 -33.13
C MET A 351 2.19 -17.51 -33.20
N ASP A 352 1.30 -17.26 -32.24
CA ASP A 352 0.39 -16.10 -32.25
C ASP A 352 0.33 -15.40 -30.88
N GLU A 353 -0.74 -14.64 -30.63
CA GLU A 353 -1.03 -13.95 -29.37
C GLU A 353 -1.23 -14.93 -28.19
N GLY A 354 -0.87 -14.49 -26.98
CA GLY A 354 -1.04 -15.27 -25.75
C GLY A 354 -2.50 -15.34 -25.33
N VAL A 355 -3.07 -14.16 -25.05
CA VAL A 355 -4.47 -13.99 -24.63
C VAL A 355 -5.15 -12.95 -25.49
N VAL A 356 -6.35 -13.27 -25.96
CA VAL A 356 -7.19 -12.40 -26.78
C VAL A 356 -8.62 -12.43 -26.26
N ILE A 357 -9.12 -11.28 -25.86
CA ILE A 357 -10.47 -11.13 -25.33
C ILE A 357 -11.19 -10.03 -26.08
N GLU A 358 -12.31 -10.36 -26.69
CA GLU A 358 -13.18 -9.43 -27.41
C GLU A 358 -14.55 -9.45 -26.75
N THR A 359 -14.95 -8.35 -26.12
CA THR A 359 -16.20 -8.25 -25.36
C THR A 359 -17.01 -7.06 -25.85
N THR A 360 -18.16 -7.32 -26.47
CA THR A 360 -18.98 -6.30 -27.14
C THR A 360 -20.41 -6.27 -26.61
N ALA A 361 -20.93 -5.09 -26.30
CA ALA A 361 -22.35 -4.88 -25.99
C ALA A 361 -22.92 -3.75 -26.88
N TYR A 362 -23.84 -4.08 -27.78
CA TYR A 362 -24.47 -3.09 -28.66
C TYR A 362 -25.60 -2.32 -27.96
N SER A 363 -26.11 -2.80 -26.82
CA SER A 363 -27.03 -2.00 -25.99
C SER A 363 -27.03 -2.49 -24.54
N GLY A 364 -26.08 -1.99 -23.76
CA GLY A 364 -25.82 -2.38 -22.38
C GLY A 364 -24.33 -2.31 -22.05
N ASP A 365 -23.97 -2.69 -20.82
CA ASP A 365 -22.57 -2.68 -20.38
C ASP A 365 -21.77 -3.84 -20.97
N ALA A 366 -20.53 -3.57 -21.34
CA ALA A 366 -19.53 -4.57 -21.74
C ALA A 366 -18.45 -4.63 -20.66
N THR A 367 -18.19 -5.82 -20.10
CA THR A 367 -17.25 -5.99 -18.99
C THR A 367 -16.34 -7.19 -19.24
N ALA A 368 -15.04 -6.94 -19.32
CA ALA A 368 -14.00 -7.96 -19.39
C ALA A 368 -13.13 -7.90 -18.12
N ILE A 369 -13.07 -8.98 -17.34
CA ILE A 369 -12.28 -9.10 -16.11
C ILE A 369 -11.34 -10.30 -16.23
N ILE A 370 -10.04 -10.05 -16.38
CA ILE A 370 -9.06 -11.05 -16.80
C ILE A 370 -7.91 -11.10 -15.79
N ASN A 371 -7.73 -12.26 -15.17
CA ASN A 371 -6.63 -12.52 -14.25
C ASN A 371 -5.71 -13.59 -14.85
N VAL A 372 -4.43 -13.26 -15.07
CA VAL A 372 -3.43 -14.18 -15.63
C VAL A 372 -2.13 -14.14 -14.82
N ASN A 373 -1.42 -15.28 -14.83
CA ASN A 373 -0.10 -15.38 -14.22
C ASN A 373 1.01 -15.01 -15.22
N ASN A 374 1.71 -16.00 -15.79
CA ASN A 374 2.70 -15.75 -16.84
C ASN A 374 2.08 -15.97 -18.21
N VAL A 375 2.38 -15.07 -19.13
CA VAL A 375 1.99 -15.22 -20.54
C VAL A 375 3.24 -15.09 -21.40
N ARG A 376 3.51 -16.12 -22.19
CA ARG A 376 4.58 -16.16 -23.17
C ARG A 376 4.00 -16.36 -24.56
N SER A 377 4.27 -15.44 -25.46
CA SER A 377 3.81 -15.51 -26.84
C SER A 377 4.91 -15.10 -27.82
N THR A 378 4.64 -15.21 -29.12
CA THR A 378 5.54 -14.71 -30.19
C THR A 378 5.05 -13.41 -30.84
N VAL A 379 3.82 -12.99 -30.56
CA VAL A 379 3.19 -11.77 -31.10
C VAL A 379 2.85 -10.82 -29.94
N LYS A 380 1.58 -10.65 -29.55
CA LYS A 380 1.17 -9.91 -28.36
C LYS A 380 1.04 -10.84 -27.16
N GLY A 381 1.42 -10.39 -25.98
CA GLY A 381 1.18 -11.12 -24.74
C GLY A 381 -0.31 -11.20 -24.43
N VAL A 382 -0.94 -10.03 -24.23
CA VAL A 382 -2.37 -9.90 -23.91
C VAL A 382 -2.98 -8.80 -24.78
N ARG A 383 -4.08 -9.09 -25.47
CA ARG A 383 -4.95 -8.12 -26.13
C ARG A 383 -6.37 -8.21 -25.57
N MET A 384 -6.93 -7.08 -25.17
CA MET A 384 -8.31 -6.99 -24.69
C MET A 384 -9.02 -5.83 -25.37
N ASP A 385 -10.10 -6.14 -26.09
CA ASP A 385 -10.93 -5.16 -26.78
C ASP A 385 -12.33 -5.20 -26.16
N THR A 386 -12.68 -4.16 -25.40
CA THR A 386 -14.01 -4.02 -24.80
C THR A 386 -14.74 -2.84 -25.41
N TYR A 387 -15.93 -3.09 -25.95
CA TYR A 387 -16.72 -2.10 -26.65
C TYR A 387 -18.17 -2.07 -26.18
N ALA A 388 -18.68 -0.88 -25.84
CA ALA A 388 -20.09 -0.65 -25.55
C ALA A 388 -20.67 0.43 -26.48
N GLU A 389 -21.68 0.10 -27.29
CA GLU A 389 -22.35 1.12 -28.14
C GLU A 389 -23.14 2.11 -27.27
N THR A 390 -23.85 1.59 -26.26
CA THR A 390 -24.47 2.39 -25.20
C THR A 390 -24.20 1.75 -23.85
N GLY A 391 -23.77 2.51 -22.84
CA GLY A 391 -23.51 1.99 -21.48
C GLY A 391 -22.06 2.16 -21.06
N LEU A 392 -21.59 1.30 -20.17
CA LEU A 392 -20.23 1.30 -19.66
C LEU A 392 -19.39 0.20 -20.32
N SER A 393 -18.23 0.57 -20.86
CA SER A 393 -17.18 -0.37 -21.28
C SER A 393 -16.13 -0.52 -20.17
N THR A 394 -15.96 -1.71 -19.62
CA THR A 394 -15.00 -2.01 -18.53
C THR A 394 -13.98 -3.03 -18.98
N THR A 395 -12.70 -2.64 -19.02
CA THR A 395 -11.54 -3.48 -19.34
C THR A 395 -10.68 -3.60 -18.09
N ASP A 396 -10.69 -4.75 -17.41
CA ASP A 396 -9.96 -4.99 -16.16
C ASP A 396 -8.97 -6.15 -16.33
N LEU A 397 -7.67 -5.83 -16.28
CA LEU A 397 -6.56 -6.79 -16.38
C LEU A 397 -5.73 -6.79 -15.10
N THR A 398 -5.55 -7.99 -14.53
CA THR A 398 -4.53 -8.24 -13.50
C THR A 398 -3.51 -9.27 -13.99
N VAL A 399 -2.23 -8.89 -13.96
CA VAL A 399 -1.08 -9.76 -14.25
C VAL A 399 -0.27 -9.96 -12.98
N VAL A 400 -0.34 -11.16 -12.40
CA VAL A 400 0.45 -11.48 -11.19
C VAL A 400 1.87 -11.95 -11.51
N GLY A 401 2.09 -12.49 -12.70
CA GLY A 401 3.38 -13.00 -13.17
C GLY A 401 4.07 -12.03 -14.14
N GLN A 402 4.63 -12.59 -15.22
CA GLN A 402 5.32 -11.84 -16.28
C GLN A 402 4.65 -12.03 -17.64
N ILE A 403 4.50 -10.95 -18.40
CA ILE A 403 4.17 -10.99 -19.82
C ILE A 403 5.44 -10.92 -20.66
N SER A 404 5.55 -11.78 -21.69
CA SER A 404 6.62 -11.75 -22.68
C SER A 404 6.11 -12.08 -24.07
N GLY A 405 6.60 -11.33 -25.07
CA GLY A 405 6.19 -11.43 -26.46
C GLY A 405 6.92 -10.39 -27.32
N ALA A 406 6.61 -10.33 -28.61
CA ALA A 406 7.07 -9.23 -29.45
C ALA A 406 6.46 -7.90 -28.98
N GLU A 407 5.19 -7.93 -28.58
CA GLU A 407 4.45 -6.85 -27.92
C GLU A 407 3.85 -7.37 -26.61
N GLY A 408 3.63 -6.48 -25.63
CA GLY A 408 3.22 -6.86 -24.29
C GLY A 408 1.71 -6.90 -24.11
N ILE A 409 1.21 -5.87 -23.48
CA ILE A 409 -0.20 -5.68 -23.12
C ILE A 409 -0.78 -4.59 -24.00
N ASP A 410 -1.93 -4.89 -24.62
CA ASP A 410 -2.73 -3.97 -25.41
C ASP A 410 -4.17 -3.98 -24.87
N LEU A 411 -4.60 -2.88 -24.26
CA LEU A 411 -5.92 -2.72 -23.66
C LEU A 411 -6.70 -1.63 -24.39
N GLU A 412 -7.78 -2.02 -25.04
CA GLU A 412 -8.69 -1.12 -25.73
C GLU A 412 -10.05 -1.11 -25.02
N GLY A 413 -10.47 0.07 -24.55
CA GLY A 413 -11.74 0.29 -23.85
C GLY A 413 -12.51 1.42 -24.49
N ASN A 414 -13.51 1.09 -25.31
CA ASN A 414 -14.22 2.04 -26.16
C ASN A 414 -15.71 2.09 -25.89
N ALA A 415 -16.31 3.25 -26.13
CA ALA A 415 -17.76 3.39 -26.17
C ALA A 415 -18.25 4.45 -27.17
N ASP A 416 -19.39 4.22 -27.81
CA ASP A 416 -19.99 5.22 -28.71
C ASP A 416 -20.69 6.32 -27.89
N ASN A 417 -21.70 5.95 -27.09
CA ASN A 417 -22.49 6.85 -26.24
C ASN A 417 -22.56 6.31 -24.81
N GLY A 418 -21.58 6.69 -23.98
CA GLY A 418 -21.35 6.01 -22.71
C GLY A 418 -20.13 6.52 -21.95
N SER A 419 -19.47 5.62 -21.24
CA SER A 419 -18.20 5.87 -20.56
C SER A 419 -17.32 4.62 -20.58
N THR A 420 -16.04 4.79 -20.28
CA THR A 420 -15.03 3.73 -20.30
C THR A 420 -14.29 3.65 -18.97
N ILE A 421 -14.06 2.45 -18.45
CA ILE A 421 -13.20 2.20 -17.30
C ILE A 421 -12.15 1.19 -17.72
N ILE A 422 -10.88 1.58 -17.64
CA ILE A 422 -9.76 0.66 -17.86
C ILE A 422 -8.98 0.54 -16.56
N ILE A 423 -8.78 -0.69 -16.10
CA ILE A 423 -7.99 -1.03 -14.92
C ILE A 423 -6.87 -1.98 -15.37
N ALA A 424 -5.63 -1.64 -15.04
CA ALA A 424 -4.46 -2.45 -15.37
C ALA A 424 -3.55 -2.58 -14.14
N ASP A 425 -3.49 -3.78 -13.55
CA ASP A 425 -2.60 -4.10 -12.44
C ASP A 425 -1.51 -5.06 -12.91
N VAL A 426 -0.33 -4.52 -13.21
CA VAL A 426 0.71 -5.22 -13.95
C VAL A 426 1.97 -5.40 -13.11
N ASN A 427 2.34 -6.66 -12.86
CA ASN A 427 3.59 -6.97 -12.17
C ASN A 427 4.80 -6.75 -13.08
N GLN A 428 4.98 -7.55 -14.14
CA GLN A 428 6.16 -7.46 -15.02
C GLN A 428 5.83 -7.65 -16.50
N VAL A 429 6.53 -6.92 -17.37
CA VAL A 429 6.46 -7.04 -18.83
C VAL A 429 7.86 -6.93 -19.42
N ALA A 430 8.22 -7.84 -20.32
CA ALA A 430 9.47 -7.77 -21.08
C ALA A 430 9.23 -8.13 -22.55
N THR A 431 9.38 -7.14 -23.43
CA THR A 431 8.98 -7.23 -24.84
C THR A 431 9.98 -6.58 -25.78
N ASP A 432 9.93 -6.95 -27.06
CA ASP A 432 10.75 -6.33 -28.09
C ASP A 432 10.23 -4.92 -28.45
N ASN A 433 8.93 -4.77 -28.70
CA ASN A 433 8.22 -3.52 -28.98
C ASN A 433 7.44 -3.05 -27.72
N ASN A 434 6.39 -2.24 -27.89
CA ASN A 434 5.58 -1.66 -26.81
C ASN A 434 5.27 -2.66 -25.69
N ALA A 435 5.60 -2.28 -24.45
CA ALA A 435 5.36 -3.13 -23.29
C ALA A 435 3.92 -3.01 -22.80
N VAL A 436 3.42 -1.80 -22.56
CA VAL A 436 2.02 -1.56 -22.19
C VAL A 436 1.43 -0.45 -23.06
N HIS A 437 0.39 -0.78 -23.82
CA HIS A 437 -0.44 0.17 -24.55
C HIS A 437 -1.87 0.11 -24.01
N ILE A 438 -2.40 1.27 -23.64
CA ILE A 438 -3.78 1.43 -23.20
C ILE A 438 -4.43 2.50 -24.08
N SER A 439 -5.57 2.20 -24.66
CA SER A 439 -6.32 3.12 -25.50
C SER A 439 -7.78 3.17 -25.06
N SER A 440 -8.33 4.39 -25.03
CA SER A 440 -9.75 4.60 -24.75
C SER A 440 -10.35 5.69 -25.62
N TYR A 441 -11.23 5.29 -26.54
CA TYR A 441 -11.90 6.15 -27.50
C TYR A 441 -13.39 6.26 -27.23
N LEU A 442 -13.89 7.50 -27.12
CA LEU A 442 -15.32 7.82 -27.13
C LEU A 442 -15.74 8.51 -28.43
N PHE A 443 -16.73 7.98 -29.15
CA PHE A 443 -17.03 8.44 -30.51
C PHE A 443 -18.15 9.51 -30.60
N SER A 444 -19.15 9.52 -29.71
CA SER A 444 -20.32 10.40 -29.85
C SER A 444 -20.71 11.22 -28.61
N GLY A 445 -20.33 10.80 -27.39
CA GLY A 445 -20.48 11.61 -26.17
C GLY A 445 -20.13 10.87 -24.87
N ASP A 446 -19.46 11.56 -23.94
CA ASP A 446 -19.13 11.07 -22.59
C ASP A 446 -20.21 11.46 -21.57
N THR A 447 -20.62 10.52 -20.72
CA THR A 447 -21.47 10.79 -19.55
C THR A 447 -20.70 11.39 -18.36
N GLY A 448 -19.36 11.40 -18.43
CA GLY A 448 -18.44 12.04 -17.50
C GLY A 448 -17.72 11.10 -16.54
N LEU A 449 -17.84 9.78 -16.71
CA LEU A 449 -17.31 8.75 -15.80
C LEU A 449 -16.06 8.03 -16.33
N SER A 450 -15.48 8.49 -17.43
CA SER A 450 -14.41 7.74 -18.10
C SER A 450 -13.08 7.84 -17.32
N THR A 451 -12.46 6.69 -17.01
CA THR A 451 -11.22 6.61 -16.22
C THR A 451 -10.25 5.54 -16.74
N ILE A 452 -8.96 5.80 -16.57
CA ILE A 452 -7.88 4.82 -16.75
C ILE A 452 -7.09 4.76 -15.44
N ASP A 453 -7.06 3.61 -14.78
CA ASP A 453 -6.29 3.35 -13.56
C ASP A 453 -5.26 2.24 -13.86
N ALA A 454 -3.99 2.60 -13.91
CA ALA A 454 -2.90 1.68 -14.20
C ALA A 454 -1.88 1.67 -13.06
N ILE A 455 -1.53 0.48 -12.58
CA ILE A 455 -0.55 0.25 -11.53
C ILE A 455 0.52 -0.69 -12.05
N THR A 456 1.77 -0.28 -11.99
CA THR A 456 2.92 -1.15 -12.30
C THR A 456 3.72 -1.41 -11.02
N ARG A 457 4.03 -2.69 -10.75
CA ARG A 457 4.69 -3.10 -9.49
C ARG A 457 6.15 -3.52 -9.67
N GLY A 458 6.50 -4.05 -10.84
CA GLY A 458 7.81 -4.56 -11.20
C GLY A 458 8.35 -3.91 -12.47
N ALA A 459 9.25 -4.62 -13.16
CA ALA A 459 9.90 -4.09 -14.36
C ALA A 459 8.97 -4.15 -15.59
N ILE A 460 8.79 -3.02 -16.25
CA ILE A 460 8.09 -2.85 -17.54
C ILE A 460 9.13 -2.42 -18.57
N VAL A 461 9.54 -3.34 -19.44
CA VAL A 461 10.69 -3.15 -20.33
C VAL A 461 10.30 -3.44 -21.78
N SER A 462 10.49 -2.44 -22.63
CA SER A 462 10.39 -2.53 -24.08
C SER A 462 11.75 -2.26 -24.74
N GLN A 463 12.22 -3.12 -25.64
CA GLN A 463 13.53 -2.94 -26.29
C GLN A 463 13.55 -1.88 -27.43
N GLN A 464 12.42 -1.65 -28.11
CA GLN A 464 12.31 -0.82 -29.31
C GLN A 464 11.01 0.00 -29.35
N GLY A 465 10.29 0.14 -28.24
CA GLY A 465 9.01 0.85 -28.22
C GLY A 465 8.81 1.61 -26.92
N TYR A 466 7.57 1.93 -26.62
CA TYR A 466 7.18 2.58 -25.38
C TYR A 466 7.23 1.60 -24.21
N GLY A 467 7.67 2.07 -23.04
CA GLY A 467 7.44 1.36 -21.79
C GLY A 467 5.94 1.30 -21.49
N ILE A 468 5.33 2.47 -21.30
CA ILE A 468 3.89 2.63 -21.10
C ILE A 468 3.38 3.74 -22.02
N ARG A 469 2.35 3.44 -22.81
CA ARG A 469 1.67 4.41 -23.68
C ARG A 469 0.17 4.37 -23.37
N ILE A 470 -0.39 5.49 -22.96
CA ILE A 470 -1.82 5.64 -22.67
C ILE A 470 -2.37 6.69 -23.62
N GLU A 471 -3.44 6.38 -24.34
CA GLU A 471 -4.10 7.26 -25.30
C GLU A 471 -5.58 7.39 -24.96
N THR A 472 -6.08 8.61 -24.87
CA THR A 472 -7.51 8.80 -24.62
C THR A 472 -8.00 10.18 -25.06
N ASN A 473 -9.30 10.29 -25.37
CA ASN A 473 -9.94 11.55 -25.74
C ASN A 473 -10.82 12.18 -24.65
N THR A 474 -11.16 11.46 -23.58
CA THR A 474 -12.01 11.97 -22.49
C THR A 474 -11.68 11.48 -21.08
N ALA A 475 -10.89 10.40 -20.92
CA ALA A 475 -10.72 9.76 -19.62
C ALA A 475 -9.77 10.50 -18.67
N GLU A 476 -10.12 10.53 -17.38
CA GLU A 476 -9.18 10.88 -16.31
C GLU A 476 -8.17 9.74 -16.15
N THR A 477 -6.89 10.04 -16.27
CA THR A 477 -5.83 9.01 -16.22
C THR A 477 -5.09 9.07 -14.90
N TYR A 478 -4.95 7.92 -14.24
CA TYR A 478 -4.11 7.72 -13.08
C TYR A 478 -3.15 6.56 -13.37
N LEU A 479 -1.84 6.84 -13.29
CA LEU A 479 -0.79 5.85 -13.47
C LEU A 479 0.11 5.85 -12.24
N ALA A 480 0.12 4.77 -11.47
CA ALA A 480 1.06 4.54 -10.38
C ALA A 480 2.22 3.65 -10.85
N VAL A 481 3.45 4.15 -10.73
CA VAL A 481 4.66 3.44 -11.14
C VAL A 481 5.49 3.07 -9.92
N ALA A 482 5.68 1.76 -9.73
CA ALA A 482 6.72 1.20 -8.87
C ALA A 482 7.69 0.36 -9.73
N GLY A 483 8.99 0.42 -9.40
CA GLY A 483 10.02 -0.30 -10.14
C GLY A 483 10.44 0.38 -11.44
N LEU A 484 11.07 -0.40 -12.33
CA LEU A 484 11.66 0.07 -13.58
C LEU A 484 10.60 0.17 -14.69
N VAL A 485 10.55 1.31 -15.38
CA VAL A 485 9.90 1.45 -16.67
C VAL A 485 10.93 1.91 -17.70
N HIS A 486 11.14 1.10 -18.72
CA HIS A 486 12.10 1.33 -19.80
C HIS A 486 11.40 1.26 -21.16
N GLY A 487 11.56 2.30 -21.97
CA GLY A 487 11.15 2.30 -23.37
C GLY A 487 12.34 2.51 -24.30
N GLY A 488 12.66 1.51 -25.11
CA GLY A 488 13.81 1.52 -26.01
C GLY A 488 13.77 2.59 -27.11
N ASP A 489 12.58 3.10 -27.45
CA ASP A 489 12.42 4.28 -28.31
C ASP A 489 12.69 5.61 -27.58
N GLY A 490 13.19 5.54 -26.35
CA GLY A 490 13.48 6.69 -25.51
C GLY A 490 12.25 7.27 -24.84
N SER A 491 11.13 6.54 -24.76
CA SER A 491 9.89 6.95 -24.08
C SER A 491 9.47 5.92 -23.03
N ALA A 492 9.73 6.21 -21.76
CA ALA A 492 9.33 5.38 -20.64
C ALA A 492 7.81 5.42 -20.45
N VAL A 493 7.22 6.62 -20.43
CA VAL A 493 5.79 6.81 -20.17
C VAL A 493 5.25 7.91 -21.09
N GLY A 494 4.19 7.65 -21.83
CA GLY A 494 3.49 8.66 -22.62
C GLY A 494 2.01 8.63 -22.34
N LEU A 495 1.46 9.70 -21.77
CA LEU A 495 0.03 9.90 -21.57
C LEU A 495 -0.46 10.91 -22.62
N TYR A 496 -1.02 10.40 -23.70
CA TYR A 496 -1.38 11.12 -24.91
C TYR A 496 -2.87 11.42 -24.99
N ARG A 497 -3.16 12.56 -25.63
CA ARG A 497 -4.52 13.06 -25.88
C ARG A 497 -4.79 13.10 -27.37
N LEU A 498 -6.01 12.75 -27.75
CA LEU A 498 -6.40 12.68 -29.16
C LEU A 498 -7.34 13.82 -29.56
N ASP A 499 -8.25 14.26 -28.68
CA ASP A 499 -9.18 15.36 -28.94
C ASP A 499 -9.18 16.43 -27.81
N ASN A 500 -9.68 17.64 -28.10
CA ASN A 500 -9.67 18.82 -27.22
C ASN A 500 -10.60 18.75 -25.97
N LEU A 501 -10.94 17.56 -25.45
CA LEU A 501 -11.96 17.39 -24.39
C LEU A 501 -11.48 16.60 -23.14
N GLN A 502 -10.19 16.37 -22.98
CA GLN A 502 -9.66 15.64 -21.81
C GLN A 502 -9.54 16.48 -20.53
N LYS A 503 -9.82 15.83 -19.39
CA LYS A 503 -9.84 16.42 -18.04
C LYS A 503 -8.49 16.40 -17.31
N SER A 504 -7.83 15.27 -17.09
CA SER A 504 -6.62 15.24 -16.22
C SER A 504 -5.73 14.03 -16.44
N ALA A 505 -4.46 14.14 -16.07
CA ALA A 505 -3.59 12.97 -15.88
C ALA A 505 -2.76 13.11 -14.60
N THR A 506 -2.68 12.01 -13.87
CA THR A 506 -1.89 11.86 -12.66
C THR A 506 -0.87 10.75 -12.88
N LEU A 507 0.41 11.08 -12.69
CA LEU A 507 1.49 10.11 -12.59
C LEU A 507 1.95 10.06 -11.13
N GLU A 508 1.74 8.94 -10.46
CA GLU A 508 2.24 8.71 -9.11
C GLU A 508 3.50 7.85 -9.13
N LEU A 509 4.61 8.42 -8.68
CA LEU A 509 5.86 7.70 -8.49
C LEU A 509 5.90 7.12 -7.07
N GLN A 510 6.12 5.82 -6.98
CA GLN A 510 6.33 5.12 -5.71
C GLN A 510 7.82 5.02 -5.37
N PRO A 511 8.19 4.86 -4.08
CA PRO A 511 9.58 4.65 -3.70
C PRO A 511 10.18 3.42 -4.40
N GLY A 512 11.36 3.59 -5.00
CA GLY A 512 12.01 2.57 -5.84
C GLY A 512 11.65 2.63 -7.33
N TYR A 513 10.92 3.66 -7.78
CA TYR A 513 10.74 3.94 -9.21
C TYR A 513 12.08 4.13 -9.93
N VAL A 514 12.15 3.69 -11.18
CA VAL A 514 13.22 4.01 -12.12
C VAL A 514 12.58 4.25 -13.48
N LEU A 515 12.78 5.42 -14.07
CA LEU A 515 12.30 5.77 -15.40
C LEU A 515 13.49 5.89 -16.35
N GLU A 516 13.57 4.98 -17.32
CA GLU A 516 14.54 4.99 -18.41
C GLU A 516 13.84 5.31 -19.73
N GLY A 517 13.85 6.58 -20.09
CA GLY A 517 13.11 7.15 -21.20
C GLY A 517 12.39 8.44 -20.78
N THR A 518 11.91 9.18 -21.77
CA THR A 518 11.05 10.34 -21.58
C THR A 518 9.72 9.93 -20.98
N THR A 519 9.20 10.79 -20.12
CA THR A 519 7.89 10.70 -19.50
C THR A 519 7.11 11.95 -19.85
N GLN A 520 5.95 11.79 -20.47
CA GLN A 520 5.18 12.92 -20.96
C GLN A 520 3.72 12.72 -20.58
N ALA A 521 3.07 13.79 -20.17
CA ALA A 521 1.64 13.80 -19.97
C ALA A 521 0.97 14.87 -20.82
N LEU A 522 -0.26 14.55 -21.23
CA LEU A 522 -1.17 15.45 -21.91
C LEU A 522 -0.69 15.96 -23.27
N VAL A 523 0.13 15.17 -23.95
CA VAL A 523 0.68 15.53 -25.26
C VAL A 523 -0.35 15.25 -26.35
N ASN A 524 -0.56 16.21 -27.26
CA ASN A 524 -1.42 16.01 -28.42
C ASN A 524 -0.62 15.34 -29.54
N GLU A 525 -1.12 14.22 -30.09
CA GLU A 525 -0.44 13.48 -31.15
C GLU A 525 -0.58 14.10 -32.55
N SER A 526 -1.47 15.08 -32.71
CA SER A 526 -1.64 15.75 -34.00
C SER A 526 -0.35 16.47 -34.40
N ASN A 527 0.18 16.16 -35.59
CA ASN A 527 1.32 16.84 -36.26
C ASN A 527 1.16 18.38 -36.41
N TYR A 528 0.07 18.94 -35.91
CA TYR A 528 -0.24 20.35 -35.88
C TYR A 528 -0.59 20.73 -34.44
N PHE A 529 0.44 20.93 -33.63
CA PHE A 529 0.31 21.66 -32.38
C PHE A 529 -0.11 23.09 -32.74
N ASP A 530 -1.39 23.42 -32.58
CA ASP A 530 -1.85 24.81 -32.55
C ASP A 530 -1.94 25.25 -31.09
N PRO A 531 -0.91 25.94 -30.55
CA PRO A 531 -0.89 26.40 -29.16
C PRO A 531 -2.09 27.27 -28.77
N ASN A 532 -2.86 27.76 -29.74
CA ASN A 532 -4.01 28.64 -29.51
C ASN A 532 -5.34 27.89 -29.31
N THR A 533 -5.39 26.56 -29.50
CA THR A 533 -6.64 25.79 -29.42
C THR A 533 -6.63 24.61 -28.44
N ALA A 534 -5.46 24.16 -28.00
CA ALA A 534 -5.34 23.11 -26.98
C ALA A 534 -5.46 23.71 -25.57
N THR A 535 -6.64 23.61 -24.94
CA THR A 535 -6.79 23.87 -23.51
C THR A 535 -6.20 22.70 -22.73
N LEU A 536 -4.94 22.83 -22.32
CA LEU A 536 -4.29 21.85 -21.44
C LEU A 536 -4.82 22.04 -20.03
N ASP A 537 -5.55 21.05 -19.48
CA ASP A 537 -5.95 21.05 -18.07
C ASP A 537 -4.77 20.66 -17.16
N LEU A 538 -3.74 21.52 -17.21
CA LEU A 538 -2.61 21.50 -16.30
C LEU A 538 -3.03 21.63 -14.83
N PRO A 539 -4.02 22.46 -14.45
CA PRO A 539 -4.42 22.59 -13.06
C PRO A 539 -4.79 21.26 -12.40
N ASN A 540 -5.49 20.38 -13.12
CA ASN A 540 -5.90 19.08 -12.62
C ASN A 540 -4.93 17.94 -13.00
N SER A 541 -3.73 18.25 -13.49
CA SER A 541 -2.75 17.23 -13.88
C SER A 541 -1.56 17.22 -12.94
N HIS A 542 -1.29 16.05 -12.35
CA HIS A 542 -0.47 15.91 -11.17
C HIS A 542 0.73 14.98 -11.41
N LEU A 543 1.91 15.44 -11.03
CA LEU A 543 3.01 14.55 -10.67
C LEU A 543 2.91 14.31 -9.16
N VAL A 544 2.64 13.07 -8.76
CA VAL A 544 2.47 12.67 -7.36
C VAL A 544 3.71 11.89 -6.90
N LEU A 545 4.26 12.27 -5.76
CA LEU A 545 5.32 11.57 -5.06
C LEU A 545 4.68 10.84 -3.88
N GLY A 546 4.45 9.53 -4.05
CA GLY A 546 3.58 8.74 -3.18
C GLY A 546 4.29 7.72 -2.30
N GLY A 547 3.49 6.79 -1.75
CA GLY A 547 3.97 5.55 -1.14
C GLY A 547 4.55 5.61 0.26
N ALA A 548 5.21 4.50 0.64
CA ALA A 548 5.89 4.31 1.91
C ALA A 548 7.39 4.05 1.68
N GLY A 549 8.25 4.64 2.51
CA GLY A 549 9.70 4.55 2.36
C GLY A 549 10.34 5.91 2.11
N GLN A 550 11.55 5.88 1.54
CA GLN A 550 12.34 7.06 1.23
C GLN A 550 12.75 6.99 -0.25
N ALA A 551 12.67 8.10 -0.97
CA ALA A 551 13.10 8.18 -2.37
C ALA A 551 13.68 9.56 -2.67
N GLU A 552 14.54 9.61 -3.68
CA GLU A 552 15.11 10.84 -4.21
C GLU A 552 14.56 11.10 -5.62
N PHE A 553 14.27 12.36 -5.92
CA PHE A 553 13.81 12.81 -7.22
C PHE A 553 14.61 14.03 -7.66
N ASP A 554 15.33 13.92 -8.76
CA ASP A 554 16.08 15.04 -9.33
C ASP A 554 15.16 15.94 -10.16
N LEU A 555 14.94 17.18 -9.70
CA LEU A 555 14.13 18.19 -10.35
C LEU A 555 14.66 18.61 -11.73
N THR A 556 15.94 18.37 -12.04
CA THR A 556 16.46 18.58 -13.41
C THR A 556 15.82 17.64 -14.43
N ARG A 557 15.19 16.56 -13.95
CA ARG A 557 14.39 15.65 -14.77
C ARG A 557 13.03 16.24 -15.13
N ILE A 558 12.61 17.37 -14.56
CA ILE A 558 11.33 18.02 -14.90
C ILE A 558 11.60 19.15 -15.89
N ASP A 559 11.00 19.07 -17.06
CA ASP A 559 11.09 20.16 -18.04
C ASP A 559 9.78 20.30 -18.82
N ASN A 560 9.08 21.41 -18.60
CA ASN A 560 7.77 21.69 -19.19
C ASN A 560 7.82 22.49 -20.51
N ARG A 561 9.02 22.71 -21.09
CA ARG A 561 9.18 23.42 -22.38
C ARG A 561 8.49 22.70 -23.53
N ASP A 562 7.90 23.46 -24.45
CA ASP A 562 7.25 22.96 -25.68
C ASP A 562 8.25 22.29 -26.66
N GLU A 563 9.52 22.70 -26.63
CA GLU A 563 10.61 22.22 -27.50
C GLU A 563 11.19 20.85 -27.06
N ALA A 564 10.67 20.29 -25.95
CA ALA A 564 11.05 19.00 -25.36
C ALA A 564 11.09 17.82 -26.31
N ILE A 565 10.10 17.81 -27.19
CA ILE A 565 9.68 16.63 -27.93
C ILE A 565 10.76 16.27 -28.96
N THR A 566 11.67 17.22 -29.26
CA THR A 566 12.72 17.10 -30.26
C THR A 566 14.16 17.05 -29.72
N GLU A 567 14.41 17.34 -28.43
CA GLU A 567 15.80 17.49 -27.91
C GLU A 567 16.41 16.21 -27.30
N GLY A 568 15.67 15.11 -27.18
CA GLY A 568 16.25 13.76 -27.04
C GLY A 568 16.89 13.40 -25.67
N ASP A 569 16.56 14.08 -24.58
CA ASP A 569 16.97 13.63 -23.23
C ASP A 569 16.06 12.50 -22.74
N SER A 570 16.61 11.29 -22.64
CA SER A 570 15.91 10.07 -22.22
C SER A 570 15.53 10.03 -20.74
N ASN A 571 15.58 11.11 -19.96
CA ASN A 571 15.24 11.09 -18.53
C ASN A 571 14.22 12.15 -18.09
N ARG A 572 13.57 12.79 -19.06
CA ARG A 572 12.77 13.99 -18.86
C ARG A 572 11.28 13.71 -18.59
N ILE A 573 10.67 14.44 -17.65
CA ILE A 573 9.25 14.43 -17.27
C ILE A 573 8.59 15.76 -17.68
N THR A 574 7.49 15.74 -18.44
CA THR A 574 6.81 16.94 -18.96
C THR A 574 5.28 16.87 -18.84
N GLY A 575 4.60 18.02 -18.81
CA GLY A 575 3.15 18.11 -19.00
C GLY A 575 2.29 18.08 -17.74
N PHE A 576 2.90 18.25 -16.56
CA PHE A 576 2.21 18.31 -15.26
C PHE A 576 2.15 19.74 -14.73
N GLY A 577 0.97 20.17 -14.28
CA GLY A 577 0.78 21.49 -13.69
C GLY A 577 0.91 21.51 -12.17
N THR A 578 0.78 20.37 -11.50
CA THR A 578 0.81 20.29 -10.05
C THR A 578 1.80 19.23 -9.57
N LEU A 579 2.64 19.57 -8.59
CA LEU A 579 3.45 18.60 -7.84
C LEU A 579 2.76 18.28 -6.52
N ALA A 580 2.46 17.03 -6.23
CA ALA A 580 1.85 16.63 -4.96
C ALA A 580 2.72 15.60 -4.25
N LYS A 581 2.93 15.78 -2.95
CA LYS A 581 3.57 14.82 -2.06
C LYS A 581 2.51 14.26 -1.13
N THR A 582 2.26 12.96 -1.25
CA THR A 582 1.25 12.23 -0.49
C THR A 582 1.88 11.08 0.29
N GLY A 583 1.13 10.49 1.23
CA GLY A 583 1.60 9.42 2.11
C GLY A 583 2.65 9.87 3.13
N ASN A 584 2.97 8.98 4.06
CA ASN A 584 3.89 9.28 5.16
C ASN A 584 5.38 9.11 4.80
N SER A 585 5.70 8.94 3.51
CA SER A 585 7.08 8.85 3.01
C SER A 585 7.85 10.17 3.14
N VAL A 586 9.17 10.08 3.03
CA VAL A 586 10.04 11.24 2.82
C VAL A 586 10.53 11.18 1.38
N TRP A 587 10.38 12.29 0.67
CA TRP A 587 10.89 12.46 -0.68
C TRP A 587 11.91 13.58 -0.69
N THR A 588 13.12 13.28 -1.15
CA THR A 588 14.20 14.25 -1.29
C THR A 588 14.26 14.74 -2.73
N LEU A 589 14.05 16.04 -2.92
CA LEU A 589 14.21 16.71 -4.19
C LEU A 589 15.63 17.28 -4.27
N THR A 590 16.30 17.02 -5.38
CA THR A 590 17.62 17.62 -5.72
C THR A 590 17.51 18.41 -7.01
N GLY A 591 18.50 19.24 -7.31
CA GLY A 591 18.55 19.95 -8.60
C GLY A 591 17.60 21.15 -8.70
N THR A 592 17.40 21.64 -9.92
CA THR A 592 16.78 22.94 -10.17
C THR A 592 15.61 22.81 -11.13
N ASN A 593 14.39 23.09 -10.65
CA ASN A 593 13.22 23.39 -11.46
C ASN A 593 13.04 24.90 -11.53
N THR A 594 13.69 25.54 -12.50
CA THR A 594 13.56 26.98 -12.76
C THR A 594 13.42 27.20 -14.25
N ALA A 595 12.49 28.05 -14.64
CA ALA A 595 12.27 28.42 -16.03
C ALA A 595 12.92 29.78 -16.37
N ASP A 596 13.41 29.90 -17.59
CA ASP A 596 13.72 31.16 -18.29
C ASP A 596 12.41 31.92 -18.63
N GLY A 597 11.57 32.21 -17.62
CA GLY A 597 10.27 32.87 -17.78
C GLY A 597 9.09 32.09 -17.17
N PRO A 598 7.85 32.61 -17.26
CA PRO A 598 6.69 32.04 -16.57
C PRO A 598 6.11 30.73 -17.15
N THR A 599 6.78 30.08 -18.11
CA THR A 599 6.23 28.97 -18.92
C THR A 599 6.58 27.56 -18.44
N ASP A 600 7.64 27.37 -17.63
CA ASP A 600 8.19 26.02 -17.38
C ASP A 600 8.32 25.63 -15.89
N SER A 601 7.40 26.15 -15.06
CA SER A 601 7.28 25.85 -13.62
C SER A 601 5.93 25.21 -13.32
N PHE A 602 5.80 24.56 -12.16
CA PHE A 602 4.49 24.07 -11.72
C PHE A 602 3.54 25.24 -11.46
N LEU A 603 2.25 25.05 -11.72
CA LEU A 603 1.20 25.99 -11.30
C LEU A 603 1.04 26.00 -9.78
N SER A 604 1.16 24.84 -9.14
CA SER A 604 1.02 24.70 -7.69
C SER A 604 1.79 23.48 -7.17
N ALA A 605 2.05 23.45 -5.87
CA ALA A 605 2.60 22.28 -5.22
C ALA A 605 1.94 22.02 -3.86
N TYR A 606 1.80 20.75 -3.48
CA TYR A 606 1.15 20.34 -2.24
C TYR A 606 1.99 19.33 -1.48
N VAL A 607 2.16 19.52 -0.18
CA VAL A 607 2.65 18.50 0.74
C VAL A 607 1.48 18.17 1.67
N ASP A 608 0.75 17.12 1.33
CA ASP A 608 -0.45 16.68 2.06
C ASP A 608 -0.07 15.86 3.30
N SER A 609 0.99 15.05 3.18
CA SER A 609 1.49 14.22 4.28
C SER A 609 2.97 13.85 4.10
N GLY A 610 3.59 13.42 5.20
CA GLY A 610 5.01 13.07 5.23
C GLY A 610 5.91 14.30 5.12
N ILE A 611 7.10 14.12 4.54
CA ILE A 611 8.12 15.17 4.42
C ILE A 611 8.55 15.31 2.97
N LEU A 612 8.51 16.54 2.45
CA LEU A 612 9.20 16.91 1.22
C LEU A 612 10.51 17.60 1.60
N VAL A 613 11.65 17.01 1.27
CA VAL A 613 12.99 17.56 1.55
C VAL A 613 13.50 18.23 0.29
N LEU A 614 13.99 19.47 0.39
CA LEU A 614 14.75 20.15 -0.65
C LEU A 614 16.23 20.10 -0.28
N ASP A 615 17.04 19.33 -0.99
CA ASP A 615 18.49 19.26 -0.78
C ASP A 615 19.23 20.05 -1.85
N ASN A 616 19.68 21.26 -1.48
CA ASN A 616 20.27 22.24 -2.38
C ASN A 616 19.45 22.46 -3.66
N ALA A 617 18.13 22.40 -3.52
CA ALA A 617 17.19 22.31 -4.63
C ALA A 617 16.42 23.61 -4.84
N THR A 618 15.99 23.86 -6.08
CA THR A 618 15.08 24.97 -6.40
C THR A 618 13.77 24.43 -6.96
N LEU A 619 12.66 24.70 -6.27
CA LEU A 619 11.29 24.38 -6.73
C LEU A 619 10.63 25.65 -7.29
N GLY A 620 10.36 25.67 -8.60
CA GLY A 620 9.71 26.78 -9.28
C GLY A 620 8.20 26.64 -9.36
N LEU A 621 7.47 27.70 -8.99
CA LEU A 621 6.02 27.84 -9.17
C LEU A 621 5.70 29.11 -9.97
N THR A 622 4.64 29.08 -10.78
CA THR A 622 4.21 30.21 -11.61
C THR A 622 2.72 30.53 -11.43
N GLY A 623 2.41 31.82 -11.35
CA GLY A 623 1.04 32.34 -11.38
C GLY A 623 0.56 32.70 -12.79
N SER A 624 1.46 32.69 -13.77
CA SER A 624 1.14 33.05 -15.14
C SER A 624 0.61 31.83 -15.89
N VAL A 625 -0.67 31.87 -16.24
CA VAL A 625 -1.33 30.79 -16.94
C VAL A 625 -1.38 31.06 -18.44
N ALA A 626 -0.21 31.31 -19.04
CA ALA A 626 -0.06 31.78 -20.42
C ALA A 626 -0.72 30.89 -21.50
N ARG A 627 -1.23 29.70 -21.14
CA ARG A 627 -1.85 28.70 -22.03
C ARG A 627 -3.33 28.38 -21.75
N LEU A 628 -4.01 29.07 -20.83
CA LEU A 628 -5.48 28.92 -20.62
C LEU A 628 -6.27 29.90 -21.52
N THR A 629 -6.29 29.70 -22.84
CA THR A 629 -7.19 30.47 -23.71
C THR A 629 -8.54 29.74 -23.89
N LYS A 630 -9.56 30.26 -23.19
CA LYS A 630 -11.02 29.93 -23.16
C LYS A 630 -11.49 28.78 -22.23
N THR A 631 -11.90 29.20 -21.03
CA THR A 631 -12.93 28.67 -20.09
C THR A 631 -13.78 27.45 -20.52
N PRO A 632 -14.12 26.54 -19.57
CA PRO A 632 -14.93 26.85 -18.39
C PRO A 632 -14.15 26.92 -17.07
N ALA A 633 -14.69 27.68 -16.14
CA ALA A 633 -14.19 27.79 -14.77
C ALA A 633 -14.28 26.44 -14.04
N LEU A 634 -13.17 26.00 -13.45
CA LEU A 634 -13.11 25.00 -12.39
C LEU A 634 -12.27 25.56 -11.23
N SER A 635 -12.74 25.25 -10.03
CA SER A 635 -12.52 25.94 -8.74
C SER A 635 -11.07 26.01 -8.27
N ALA A 636 -10.73 27.17 -7.71
CA ALA A 636 -9.88 27.34 -6.52
C ALA A 636 -8.51 26.63 -6.48
N VAL A 637 -7.74 26.58 -7.58
CA VAL A 637 -6.30 26.30 -7.47
C VAL A 637 -5.59 27.59 -7.07
N GLU A 638 -5.00 27.62 -5.87
CA GLU A 638 -4.03 28.65 -5.50
C GLU A 638 -2.78 28.45 -6.38
N THR A 639 -2.79 29.05 -7.58
CA THR A 639 -1.60 29.06 -8.42
C THR A 639 -0.47 29.84 -7.75
N ASN A 640 0.77 29.62 -8.21
CA ASN A 640 1.95 30.23 -7.65
C ASN A 640 2.16 29.92 -6.15
N THR A 641 1.63 28.81 -5.63
CA THR A 641 1.64 28.53 -4.18
C THR A 641 2.02 27.09 -3.89
N LEU A 642 2.93 26.91 -2.93
CA LEU A 642 3.22 25.64 -2.24
C LEU A 642 2.42 25.60 -0.94
N THR A 643 1.55 24.61 -0.80
CA THR A 643 0.77 24.40 0.42
C THR A 643 1.34 23.23 1.22
N VAL A 644 1.66 23.45 2.50
CA VAL A 644 2.07 22.40 3.44
C VAL A 644 0.95 22.18 4.45
N ALA A 645 0.32 21.01 4.39
CA ALA A 645 -0.81 20.65 5.25
C ALA A 645 -0.41 20.47 6.71
N ASP A 646 -1.40 20.49 7.61
CA ASP A 646 -1.19 20.15 9.03
C ASP A 646 -0.68 18.70 9.17
N GLY A 647 0.29 18.48 10.05
CA GLY A 647 0.98 17.18 10.19
C GLY A 647 2.00 16.84 9.09
N ALA A 648 2.08 17.61 8.01
CA ALA A 648 3.10 17.47 6.96
C ALA A 648 4.31 18.40 7.20
N ALA A 649 5.40 18.20 6.45
CA ALA A 649 6.57 19.06 6.55
C ALA A 649 7.25 19.34 5.20
N LEU A 650 7.73 20.58 5.06
CA LEU A 650 8.74 20.96 4.09
C LEU A 650 10.08 21.07 4.82
N SER A 651 11.09 20.35 4.35
CA SER A 651 12.44 20.41 4.90
C SER A 651 13.42 20.99 3.91
N SER A 652 14.47 21.64 4.39
CA SER A 652 15.56 22.17 3.59
C SER A 652 16.88 21.67 4.16
N ILE A 653 17.73 21.10 3.30
CA ILE A 653 19.13 20.75 3.59
C ILE A 653 20.01 21.59 2.66
N GLY A 654 21.05 22.22 3.19
CA GLY A 654 21.88 23.15 2.45
C GLY A 654 21.10 24.42 2.08
N SER A 655 21.32 24.94 0.87
CA SER A 655 20.68 26.18 0.40
C SER A 655 19.62 25.89 -0.66
N SER A 656 18.36 25.84 -0.24
CA SER A 656 17.22 25.54 -1.12
C SER A 656 16.32 26.76 -1.33
N THR A 657 15.62 26.78 -2.47
CA THR A 657 14.75 27.89 -2.87
C THR A 657 13.39 27.40 -3.34
N VAL A 658 12.32 28.07 -2.90
CA VAL A 658 10.98 27.96 -3.49
C VAL A 658 10.68 29.28 -4.19
N ILE A 659 10.46 29.25 -5.50
CA ILE A 659 10.01 30.43 -6.26
C ILE A 659 8.48 30.38 -6.30
N GLY A 660 7.83 31.39 -5.74
CA GLY A 660 6.39 31.39 -5.51
C GLY A 660 6.03 31.59 -4.02
N ASN A 661 4.74 31.63 -3.74
CA ASN A 661 4.21 31.77 -2.39
C ASN A 661 4.27 30.43 -1.63
N VAL A 662 4.35 30.50 -0.30
CA VAL A 662 4.23 29.34 0.57
C VAL A 662 3.17 29.58 1.62
N THR A 663 2.19 28.69 1.68
CA THR A 663 1.18 28.63 2.75
C THR A 663 1.45 27.38 3.57
N SER A 664 1.63 27.52 4.88
CA SER A 664 1.96 26.38 5.73
C SER A 664 1.03 26.32 6.94
N ALA A 665 0.42 25.15 7.17
CA ALA A 665 -0.15 24.76 8.46
C ALA A 665 0.74 23.71 9.18
N GLY A 666 1.63 23.04 8.43
CA GLY A 666 2.58 22.05 8.94
C GLY A 666 3.91 22.63 9.43
N ALA A 667 4.98 21.85 9.28
CA ALA A 667 6.31 22.21 9.75
C ALA A 667 7.25 22.65 8.61
N LEU A 668 8.03 23.70 8.85
CA LEU A 668 9.23 24.05 8.10
C LEU A 668 10.45 23.53 8.88
N LEU A 669 11.10 22.48 8.38
CA LEU A 669 12.18 21.77 9.07
C LEU A 669 13.53 22.11 8.44
N LEU A 670 14.24 23.06 9.03
CA LEU A 670 15.62 23.37 8.65
C LEU A 670 16.63 22.63 9.54
N SER A 671 16.19 22.07 10.66
CA SER A 671 17.03 21.21 11.51
C SER A 671 17.34 19.86 10.83
N ASN A 672 18.60 19.45 10.84
CA ASN A 672 19.07 18.23 10.18
C ASN A 672 18.55 16.92 10.81
N GLY A 673 17.97 16.98 12.02
CA GLY A 673 17.54 15.81 12.79
C GLY A 673 16.36 15.00 12.23
N TYR A 674 15.56 15.57 11.32
CA TYR A 674 14.34 14.94 10.81
C TYR A 674 14.44 14.42 9.36
N ALA A 675 15.44 14.85 8.59
CA ALA A 675 15.57 14.55 7.16
C ALA A 675 16.76 13.63 6.82
N GLY A 676 17.46 13.07 7.83
CA GLY A 676 18.66 12.26 7.61
C GLY A 676 19.86 13.05 7.05
N GLY A 677 19.88 14.37 7.25
CA GLY A 677 20.84 15.28 6.63
C GLY A 677 22.29 14.99 7.01
N ASN A 678 23.15 14.86 5.99
CA ASN A 678 24.59 14.65 6.11
C ASN A 678 25.38 15.98 6.18
N GLY A 679 24.73 17.04 6.67
CA GLY A 679 25.21 18.42 6.65
C GLY A 679 25.82 18.93 7.96
N THR A 680 26.28 20.17 7.96
CA THR A 680 26.60 20.87 9.21
C THR A 680 25.32 21.06 10.01
N VAL A 681 25.37 20.85 11.33
CA VAL A 681 24.19 20.98 12.23
C VAL A 681 23.55 22.37 12.17
N THR A 682 24.22 23.37 11.60
CA THR A 682 23.70 24.71 11.37
C THR A 682 24.10 25.19 9.99
N GLY A 683 23.38 26.16 9.43
CA GLY A 683 23.72 26.85 8.19
C GLY A 683 22.82 26.50 7.02
N ASP A 684 21.78 25.69 7.25
CA ASP A 684 20.76 25.42 6.26
C ASP A 684 19.94 26.68 5.99
N ARG A 685 19.60 26.92 4.72
CA ARG A 685 18.89 28.11 4.28
C ARG A 685 17.75 27.73 3.36
N LEU A 686 16.53 28.07 3.77
CA LEU A 686 15.33 28.02 2.93
C LEU A 686 14.98 29.43 2.45
N THR A 687 15.06 29.68 1.15
CA THR A 687 14.66 30.97 0.54
C THR A 687 13.29 30.83 -0.12
N LEU A 688 12.32 31.65 0.28
CA LEU A 688 11.00 31.77 -0.30
C LEU A 688 10.97 33.05 -1.16
N ALA A 689 11.07 32.90 -2.47
CA ALA A 689 11.00 33.99 -3.43
C ALA A 689 9.53 34.34 -3.78
N GLY A 690 8.76 34.67 -2.74
CA GLY A 690 7.35 35.02 -2.78
C GLY A 690 6.83 35.33 -1.37
N ASN A 691 5.50 35.36 -1.20
CA ASN A 691 4.88 35.61 0.10
C ASN A 691 4.83 34.34 0.95
N TYR A 692 4.91 34.50 2.26
CA TYR A 692 4.72 33.43 3.24
C TYR A 692 3.46 33.68 4.09
N ALA A 693 2.62 32.66 4.24
CA ALA A 693 1.46 32.67 5.11
C ALA A 693 1.51 31.49 6.10
N GLY A 694 1.71 31.79 7.38
CA GLY A 694 1.66 30.80 8.45
C GLY A 694 0.26 30.64 9.02
N ASN A 695 -0.30 29.44 8.97
CA ASN A 695 -1.64 29.12 9.47
C ASN A 695 -1.54 28.23 10.72
N GLY A 696 -0.83 28.70 11.74
CA GLY A 696 -0.49 27.87 12.90
C GLY A 696 0.69 26.93 12.65
N ALA A 697 1.45 27.18 11.58
CA ALA A 697 2.66 26.44 11.23
C ALA A 697 3.69 26.44 12.35
N SER A 698 4.66 25.53 12.22
CA SER A 698 5.89 25.55 13.03
C SER A 698 7.13 25.64 12.15
N ILE A 699 8.17 26.25 12.67
CA ILE A 699 9.51 26.20 12.09
C ILE A 699 10.48 25.66 13.13
N VAL A 700 11.38 24.77 12.71
CA VAL A 700 12.44 24.20 13.55
C VAL A 700 13.79 24.53 12.94
N LEU A 701 14.63 25.20 13.71
CA LEU A 701 15.94 25.71 13.32
C LEU A 701 16.99 25.23 14.33
N ASP A 702 18.19 24.94 13.85
CA ASP A 702 19.35 24.70 14.68
C ASP A 702 20.20 25.98 14.74
N THR A 703 20.52 26.41 15.96
CA THR A 703 21.33 27.61 16.22
C THR A 703 22.40 27.30 17.25
N GLN A 704 23.66 27.64 16.96
CA GLN A 704 24.71 27.61 17.97
C GLN A 704 24.58 28.85 18.87
N LEU A 705 23.69 28.81 19.87
CA LEU A 705 23.36 29.97 20.71
C LEU A 705 24.62 30.63 21.32
N GLY A 706 24.92 31.84 20.87
CA GLY A 706 26.13 32.59 21.20
C GLY A 706 25.95 34.09 21.00
N ASN A 707 26.92 34.74 20.34
CA ASN A 707 26.90 36.18 20.06
C ASN A 707 26.26 36.49 18.69
N ASP A 708 26.34 37.73 18.22
CA ASP A 708 25.73 38.18 16.95
C ASP A 708 26.22 37.42 15.70
N SER A 709 27.38 36.75 15.76
CA SER A 709 27.95 35.96 14.65
C SER A 709 27.65 34.46 14.75
N SER A 710 26.67 34.06 15.56
CA SER A 710 26.33 32.65 15.76
C SER A 710 25.93 31.97 14.45
N ALA A 711 26.47 30.78 14.21
CA ALA A 711 26.03 29.94 13.10
C ALA A 711 24.60 29.47 13.38
N THR A 712 23.74 29.59 12.38
CA THR A 712 22.31 29.30 12.50
C THR A 712 21.74 28.94 11.14
N ASP A 713 20.71 28.11 11.17
CA ASP A 713 19.81 27.96 10.03
C ASP A 713 18.99 29.24 9.84
N ARG A 714 18.53 29.48 8.60
CA ARG A 714 17.82 30.71 8.23
C ARG A 714 16.65 30.44 7.29
N LEU A 715 15.49 31.01 7.64
CA LEU A 715 14.38 31.19 6.70
C LEU A 715 14.46 32.59 6.09
N VAL A 716 14.40 32.72 4.77
CA VAL A 716 14.39 34.01 4.09
C VAL A 716 13.16 34.14 3.22
N ILE A 717 12.37 35.17 3.45
CA ILE A 717 11.13 35.48 2.74
C ILE A 717 11.36 36.76 1.96
N GLN A 718 11.33 36.70 0.64
CA GLN A 718 11.54 37.91 -0.19
C GLN A 718 10.28 38.78 -0.29
N GLY A 719 9.09 38.18 -0.14
CA GLY A 719 7.80 38.88 -0.11
C GLY A 719 7.30 39.18 1.31
N ASP A 720 5.98 39.26 1.46
CA ASP A 720 5.30 39.53 2.72
C ASP A 720 5.22 38.27 3.61
N ALA A 721 5.28 38.45 4.93
CA ALA A 721 5.07 37.40 5.93
C ALA A 721 3.79 37.67 6.73
N THR A 722 2.81 36.78 6.62
CA THR A 722 1.47 36.92 7.22
C THR A 722 1.08 35.70 8.06
N GLY A 723 0.02 35.84 8.86
CA GLY A 723 -0.48 34.77 9.71
C GLY A 723 0.35 34.60 10.99
N THR A 724 0.45 33.38 11.52
CA THR A 724 1.19 33.05 12.76
C THR A 724 1.97 31.75 12.61
N THR A 725 3.24 31.76 13.01
CA THR A 725 4.16 30.61 12.96
C THR A 725 4.90 30.46 14.29
N SER A 726 4.93 29.25 14.84
CA SER A 726 5.68 28.93 16.05
C SER A 726 7.14 28.60 15.72
N VAL A 727 8.09 29.33 16.31
CA VAL A 727 9.53 29.15 16.07
C VAL A 727 10.14 28.33 17.18
N ARG A 728 10.69 27.15 16.87
CA ARG A 728 11.50 26.34 17.78
C ARG A 728 12.97 26.47 17.38
N VAL A 729 13.81 26.76 18.36
CA VAL A 729 15.26 26.83 18.20
C VAL A 729 15.88 25.70 19.01
N ASN A 730 16.62 24.82 18.35
CA ASN A 730 17.44 23.83 19.04
C ASN A 730 18.85 24.42 19.22
N ASN A 731 19.37 24.36 20.44
CA ASN A 731 20.74 24.79 20.69
C ASN A 731 21.74 23.75 20.15
N ALA A 732 22.38 24.04 19.02
CA ALA A 732 23.36 23.20 18.35
C ALA A 732 24.76 23.28 19.01
N GLY A 733 24.81 23.08 20.33
CA GLY A 733 26.07 23.11 21.10
C GLY A 733 26.63 24.50 21.39
N GLY A 734 25.81 25.55 21.32
CA GLY A 734 26.18 26.90 21.74
C GLY A 734 26.30 27.03 23.26
N THR A 735 27.33 27.74 23.72
CA THR A 735 27.61 27.95 25.16
C THR A 735 26.93 29.18 25.74
N GLY A 736 26.19 29.95 24.93
CA GLY A 736 25.64 31.23 25.32
C GLY A 736 26.66 32.37 25.32
N ALA A 737 26.23 33.56 24.90
CA ALA A 737 26.95 34.81 25.02
C ALA A 737 25.98 36.01 24.89
N GLN A 738 26.44 37.19 25.27
CA GLN A 738 25.71 38.42 25.00
C GLN A 738 25.62 38.67 23.48
N THR A 739 24.43 39.06 23.05
CA THR A 739 24.12 39.62 21.72
C THR A 739 23.95 41.12 21.85
N HIS A 740 24.36 41.88 20.84
CA HIS A 740 24.07 43.31 20.72
C HIS A 740 23.17 43.58 19.52
N ALA A 741 23.52 43.04 18.35
CA ALA A 741 22.67 43.08 17.16
C ALA A 741 21.60 41.97 17.15
N GLY A 742 21.86 40.85 17.85
CA GLY A 742 21.03 39.65 17.82
C GLY A 742 21.50 38.62 16.79
N ILE A 743 20.99 37.39 16.91
CA ILE A 743 21.21 36.30 15.96
C ILE A 743 20.04 36.26 14.99
N THR A 744 20.20 36.78 13.77
CA THR A 744 19.13 36.75 12.74
C THR A 744 18.82 35.33 12.30
N ILE A 745 17.56 34.93 12.44
CA ILE A 745 17.08 33.59 12.08
C ILE A 745 15.99 33.60 11.01
N ILE A 746 15.30 34.74 10.84
CA ILE A 746 14.32 34.93 9.76
C ILE A 746 14.54 36.31 9.14
N GLU A 747 14.63 36.38 7.82
CA GLU A 747 14.75 37.61 7.05
C GLU A 747 13.45 37.82 6.25
N VAL A 748 12.85 39.01 6.29
CA VAL A 748 11.62 39.33 5.53
C VAL A 748 11.81 40.61 4.71
N GLY A 749 11.80 40.48 3.39
CA GLY A 749 11.94 41.60 2.46
C GLY A 749 10.70 42.49 2.37
N GLY A 750 9.51 41.88 2.43
CA GLY A 750 8.21 42.57 2.43
C GLY A 750 7.71 42.94 3.83
N VAL A 751 6.39 43.11 3.95
CA VAL A 751 5.71 43.45 5.21
C VAL A 751 5.64 42.25 6.14
N SER A 752 5.97 42.44 7.43
CA SER A 752 5.82 41.42 8.48
C SER A 752 5.11 41.98 9.71
N PHE A 753 4.14 41.25 10.26
CA PHE A 753 3.39 41.63 11.46
C PHE A 753 4.03 41.06 12.74
N ASP A 754 3.84 41.71 13.90
CA ASP A 754 4.42 41.30 15.20
C ASP A 754 4.01 39.91 15.69
N ASN A 755 2.94 39.35 15.14
CA ASN A 755 2.47 38.01 15.47
C ASN A 755 2.84 36.97 14.40
N ALA A 756 3.57 37.36 13.34
CA ALA A 756 3.97 36.45 12.26
C ALA A 756 4.82 35.28 12.78
N PHE A 757 5.70 35.55 13.74
CA PHE A 757 6.60 34.55 14.33
C PHE A 757 6.62 34.64 15.86
N LEU A 758 6.37 33.51 16.51
CA LEU A 758 6.28 33.42 17.97
C LEU A 758 7.24 32.34 18.48
N LEU A 759 8.19 32.72 19.33
CA LEU A 759 9.13 31.77 19.90
C LEU A 759 8.43 30.75 20.81
N LYS A 760 8.64 29.48 20.53
CA LYS A 760 8.35 28.37 21.44
C LYS A 760 9.55 28.18 22.35
N GLY A 761 9.62 29.03 23.37
CA GLY A 761 10.70 29.01 24.36
C GLY A 761 10.67 27.80 25.28
N ASP A 762 11.79 27.57 25.96
CA ASP A 762 11.91 26.61 27.07
C ASP A 762 11.10 27.05 28.28
N TYR A 763 10.93 28.37 28.46
CA TYR A 763 10.16 28.99 29.53
C TYR A 763 9.66 30.38 29.13
N VAL A 764 8.84 31.00 29.99
CA VAL A 764 8.41 32.39 29.87
C VAL A 764 9.11 33.23 30.93
N THR A 765 9.77 34.29 30.50
CA THR A 765 10.50 35.21 31.37
C THR A 765 9.56 36.08 32.21
N THR A 766 10.07 36.73 33.25
CA THR A 766 9.29 37.57 34.17
C THR A 766 8.58 38.74 33.48
N ASP A 767 9.12 39.27 32.38
CA ASP A 767 8.48 40.27 31.51
C ASP A 767 7.52 39.67 30.46
N GLY A 768 7.17 38.39 30.58
CA GLY A 768 6.15 37.73 29.77
C GLY A 768 6.60 37.27 28.39
N LYS A 769 7.91 37.20 28.13
CA LYS A 769 8.46 36.79 26.82
C LYS A 769 8.90 35.31 26.83
N PRO A 770 8.54 34.50 25.83
CA PRO A 770 9.15 33.18 25.67
C PRO A 770 10.66 33.31 25.44
N ALA A 771 11.46 32.41 26.02
CA ALA A 771 12.91 32.41 25.86
C ALA A 771 13.49 31.00 25.72
N VAL A 772 14.57 30.87 24.95
CA VAL A 772 15.39 29.65 24.85
C VAL A 772 16.71 29.82 25.60
N ILE A 773 17.19 28.76 26.24
CA ILE A 773 18.37 28.80 27.10
C ILE A 773 19.64 28.47 26.29
N GLY A 774 20.62 29.37 26.33
CA GLY A 774 21.97 29.14 25.83
C GLY A 774 22.98 29.45 26.93
N GLY A 775 23.54 28.40 27.54
CA GLY A 775 24.47 28.53 28.67
C GLY A 775 23.93 29.36 29.83
N ALA A 776 24.60 30.46 30.19
CA ALA A 776 24.15 31.36 31.25
C ALA A 776 23.04 32.34 30.80
N TYR A 777 22.78 32.44 29.50
CA TYR A 777 21.92 33.43 28.90
C TYR A 777 20.58 32.84 28.48
N ALA A 778 19.57 33.70 28.41
CA ALA A 778 18.28 33.37 27.82
C ALA A 778 18.01 34.31 26.64
N TYR A 779 17.56 33.73 25.54
CA TYR A 779 17.36 34.42 24.27
C TYR A 779 15.87 34.53 23.97
N THR A 780 15.40 35.75 23.73
CA THR A 780 14.03 36.04 23.30
C THR A 780 14.02 36.41 21.83
N LEU A 781 12.94 36.07 21.12
CA LEU A 781 12.77 36.47 19.73
C LEU A 781 12.26 37.91 19.66
N GLN A 782 12.90 38.72 18.82
CA GLN A 782 12.56 40.13 18.58
C GLN A 782 12.47 40.39 17.08
N ALA A 783 11.64 41.37 16.70
CA ALA A 783 11.53 41.86 15.32
C ALA A 783 12.23 43.22 15.19
N SER A 784 12.85 43.49 14.04
CA SER A 784 13.36 44.82 13.72
C SER A 784 12.22 45.76 13.26
N GLY A 785 12.45 47.07 13.31
CA GLY A 785 11.52 48.07 12.78
C GLY A 785 10.21 48.27 13.57
N GLU A 786 9.29 49.03 12.97
CA GLU A 786 7.97 49.35 13.54
C GLU A 786 6.98 48.18 13.41
N GLU A 787 5.94 48.17 14.26
CA GLU A 787 4.84 47.22 14.18
C GLU A 787 4.21 47.28 12.76
N ALA A 788 4.29 46.16 12.02
CA ALA A 788 3.83 46.02 10.63
C ALA A 788 4.59 46.83 9.54
N GLY A 789 5.91 46.94 9.64
CA GLY A 789 6.79 47.50 8.61
C GLY A 789 7.31 46.50 7.55
N ALA A 790 7.86 47.04 6.45
CA ALA A 790 8.60 46.28 5.44
C ALA A 790 10.08 46.11 5.81
N GLY A 791 10.72 45.02 5.38
CA GLY A 791 12.14 44.76 5.67
C GLY A 791 12.40 44.37 7.13
N ARG A 792 11.44 43.70 7.77
CA ARG A 792 11.50 43.34 9.20
C ARG A 792 12.08 41.96 9.40
N ASP A 793 13.27 41.92 9.99
CA ASP A 793 13.99 40.70 10.31
C ASP A 793 13.72 40.27 11.74
N TRP A 794 13.78 38.95 11.99
CA TRP A 794 13.59 38.36 13.30
C TRP A 794 14.89 37.76 13.82
N PHE A 795 15.24 38.13 15.04
CA PHE A 795 16.51 37.79 15.66
C PHE A 795 16.35 37.37 17.12
N LEU A 796 17.22 36.46 17.56
CA LEU A 796 17.32 36.06 18.96
C LEU A 796 18.21 37.05 19.70
N SER A 797 17.70 37.61 20.80
CA SER A 797 18.42 38.56 21.65
C SER A 797 18.47 38.10 23.11
N SER A 798 19.66 38.19 23.69
CA SER A 798 19.97 38.01 25.10
C SER A 798 19.98 39.32 25.89
N GLU A 799 19.51 40.43 25.32
CA GLU A 799 19.30 41.68 26.05
C GLU A 799 17.90 41.72 26.69
N LEU A 800 17.80 42.38 27.85
CA LEU A 800 16.53 42.56 28.55
C LEU A 800 15.62 43.53 27.79
N THR A 801 16.20 44.64 27.31
CA THR A 801 15.56 45.70 26.53
C THR A 801 16.33 45.90 25.22
N PRO A 802 16.19 44.98 24.26
CA PRO A 802 16.92 45.07 23.00
C PRO A 802 16.50 46.31 22.23
N THR A 803 17.48 47.10 21.78
CA THR A 803 17.27 48.13 20.76
C THR A 803 17.24 47.47 19.40
N ALA A 804 16.17 47.70 18.63
CA ALA A 804 16.05 47.15 17.28
C ALA A 804 17.27 47.54 16.44
N PRO A 805 17.93 46.59 15.74
CA PRO A 805 18.94 46.93 14.75
C PRO A 805 18.31 47.79 13.65
N SER A 806 18.98 48.88 13.29
CA SER A 806 18.53 49.78 12.21
C SER A 806 18.55 49.04 10.87
N ILE A 807 17.45 49.14 10.12
CA ILE A 807 17.31 48.53 8.79
C ILE A 807 18.40 49.07 7.85
N GLY A 808 19.26 48.20 7.33
CA GLY A 808 20.08 48.49 6.14
C GLY A 808 21.44 49.17 6.33
N THR A 809 22.03 49.22 7.54
CA THR A 809 23.42 49.70 7.70
C THR A 809 24.27 48.77 8.58
N THR A 810 25.57 48.69 8.26
CA THR A 810 26.58 47.96 9.03
C THR A 810 26.52 48.30 10.52
N PRO A 811 26.78 47.34 11.43
CA PRO A 811 26.57 47.51 12.87
C PRO A 811 27.27 48.77 13.38
N GLU A 812 26.49 49.77 13.79
CA GLU A 812 27.01 50.91 14.51
C GLU A 812 27.47 50.43 15.90
N LYS A 813 28.57 51.01 16.35
CA LYS A 813 29.34 50.69 17.55
C LYS A 813 28.44 50.42 18.79
N PRO A 814 28.82 49.47 19.68
CA PRO A 814 27.95 48.99 20.76
C PRO A 814 27.48 50.12 21.67
N VAL A 815 26.17 50.16 21.95
CA VAL A 815 25.65 50.83 23.14
C VAL A 815 26.04 49.96 24.33
N ILE A 816 27.13 50.31 24.99
CA ILE A 816 27.54 49.69 26.25
C ILE A 816 26.49 50.08 27.31
N GLY A 817 25.55 49.18 27.64
CA GLY A 817 24.64 49.42 28.77
C GLY A 817 23.30 48.68 28.82
N GLY A 818 22.94 47.84 27.84
CA GLY A 818 21.73 47.02 27.93
C GLY A 818 21.81 46.03 29.09
N ALA A 819 20.79 45.97 29.96
CA ALA A 819 20.71 44.92 30.98
C ALA A 819 20.67 43.55 30.28
N LEU A 820 21.43 42.59 30.80
CA LEU A 820 21.52 41.24 30.23
C LEU A 820 20.38 40.36 30.70
N ARG A 821 19.94 39.47 29.82
CA ARG A 821 18.95 38.44 30.12
C ARG A 821 19.66 37.13 30.43
N TYR A 822 19.79 36.85 31.72
CA TYR A 822 20.28 35.57 32.21
C TYR A 822 19.15 34.54 32.28
N GLN A 823 19.50 33.26 32.19
CA GLN A 823 18.56 32.16 32.40
C GLN A 823 18.22 31.98 33.89
N PRO A 824 17.09 31.34 34.25
CA PRO A 824 16.62 31.26 35.64
C PRO A 824 17.54 30.46 36.57
N GLY A 825 18.40 29.59 36.02
CA GLY A 825 19.42 28.90 36.81
C GLY A 825 20.63 29.76 37.19
N ALA A 826 20.90 30.86 36.46
CA ALA A 826 22.04 31.74 36.72
C ALA A 826 22.12 32.28 38.16
N PRO A 827 21.04 32.82 38.78
CA PRO A 827 21.09 33.26 40.18
C PRO A 827 21.41 32.12 41.15
N LEU A 828 20.93 30.90 40.90
CA LEU A 828 21.22 29.75 41.73
C LEU A 828 22.71 29.39 41.67
N TYR A 829 23.29 29.35 40.46
CA TYR A 829 24.72 29.09 40.30
C TYR A 829 25.60 30.21 40.88
N GLU A 830 25.18 31.48 40.78
CA GLU A 830 25.89 32.63 41.37
C GLU A 830 25.92 32.54 42.90
N GLN A 831 24.78 32.23 43.52
CA GLN A 831 24.68 32.21 44.99
C GLN A 831 25.24 30.92 45.59
N TYR A 832 25.24 29.80 44.85
CA TYR A 832 25.61 28.48 45.37
C TYR A 832 26.89 28.46 46.25
N PRO A 833 28.04 29.07 45.85
CA PRO A 833 29.22 29.12 46.69
C PRO A 833 29.03 29.87 48.04
N GLN A 834 28.14 30.87 48.09
CA GLN A 834 27.85 31.64 49.30
C GLN A 834 27.06 30.80 50.33
N ILE A 835 26.17 29.92 49.86
CA ILE A 835 25.42 29.00 50.73
C ILE A 835 26.40 28.00 51.37
N LEU A 836 27.31 27.45 50.58
CA LEU A 836 28.36 26.56 51.08
C LEU A 836 29.28 27.28 52.07
N ALA A 837 29.64 28.53 51.79
CA ALA A 837 30.45 29.35 52.70
C ALA A 837 29.75 29.63 54.03
N ALA A 838 28.44 29.94 54.02
CA ALA A 838 27.64 30.16 55.22
C ALA A 838 27.63 28.91 56.12
N LEU A 839 27.46 27.72 55.52
CA LEU A 839 27.52 26.46 56.25
C LEU A 839 28.92 26.15 56.79
N ASN A 840 29.98 26.56 56.07
CA ASN A 840 31.39 26.36 56.44
C ASN A 840 31.96 27.42 57.41
N THR A 841 31.11 28.27 57.99
CA THR A 841 31.56 29.30 58.94
C THR A 841 32.18 28.70 60.20
N LEU A 842 33.24 29.35 60.70
CA LEU A 842 33.91 28.99 61.95
C LEU A 842 33.37 29.82 63.11
N SER A 843 33.21 29.19 64.27
CA SER A 843 32.84 29.87 65.52
C SER A 843 33.95 30.76 66.04
N THR A 844 33.63 31.80 66.79
CA THR A 844 34.62 32.45 67.66
C THR A 844 35.08 31.51 68.76
N LEU A 845 36.23 31.81 69.40
CA LEU A 845 36.72 31.07 70.55
C LEU A 845 35.61 30.94 71.59
N GLN A 846 34.99 32.07 71.96
CA GLN A 846 33.94 32.10 72.99
C GLN A 846 32.70 31.27 72.60
N GLN A 847 32.30 31.28 71.34
CA GLN A 847 31.17 30.47 70.85
C GLN A 847 31.48 28.97 70.89
N ARG A 848 32.73 28.56 70.67
CA ARG A 848 33.17 27.15 70.73
C ARG A 848 33.30 26.66 72.16
N VAL A 849 33.94 27.46 73.01
CA VAL A 849 34.31 27.01 74.35
C VAL A 849 33.28 27.33 75.43
N GLY A 850 32.41 28.30 75.18
CA GLY A 850 31.40 28.76 76.13
C GLY A 850 32.01 29.22 77.45
N ASN A 851 31.35 28.89 78.56
CA ASN A 851 31.73 29.35 79.89
C ASN A 851 32.84 28.52 80.54
N ARG A 852 33.36 27.49 79.85
CA ARG A 852 34.47 26.64 80.33
C ARG A 852 35.72 27.45 80.71
N TYR A 853 35.84 28.68 80.20
CA TYR A 853 37.00 29.56 80.40
C TYR A 853 36.66 30.87 81.18
N TRP A 854 35.55 30.91 81.92
CA TRP A 854 35.08 32.15 82.57
C TRP A 854 35.76 32.48 83.92
N SER A 855 36.59 31.61 84.51
CA SER A 855 37.36 31.91 85.74
C SER A 855 38.81 31.39 85.66
N GLN A 856 39.70 31.93 86.50
CA GLN A 856 41.07 31.41 86.64
C GLN A 856 41.05 29.96 87.17
N ASP A 857 40.01 29.59 87.93
CA ASP A 857 39.73 28.22 88.39
C ASP A 857 39.38 27.27 87.21
N GLY A 858 38.68 27.75 86.19
CA GLY A 858 38.37 26.95 84.98
C GLY A 858 39.60 26.61 84.13
N LEU A 859 40.66 27.44 84.18
CA LEU A 859 41.96 27.11 83.55
C LEU A 859 42.76 26.07 84.34
N THR A 860 42.59 26.00 85.68
CA THR A 860 43.21 24.96 86.51
C THR A 860 42.51 23.61 86.38
N GLU A 861 41.20 23.60 86.13
CA GLU A 861 40.43 22.37 85.81
C GLU A 861 40.82 21.75 84.45
N LEU A 862 41.40 22.55 83.55
CA LEU A 862 41.90 22.12 82.24
C LEU A 862 43.44 21.93 82.23
N SER A 863 44.03 21.62 83.39
CA SER A 863 45.46 21.35 83.53
C SER A 863 45.82 19.91 83.12
N LEU A 864 47.10 19.68 82.77
CA LEU A 864 47.63 18.32 82.55
C LEU A 864 47.50 17.42 83.80
N GLU A 865 47.35 18.02 84.99
CA GLU A 865 47.20 17.33 86.27
C GLU A 865 45.73 16.95 86.59
N GLY A 866 44.74 17.46 85.84
CA GLY A 866 43.29 17.32 86.10
C GLY A 866 42.54 16.35 85.18
N LEU A 867 43.24 15.40 84.54
CA LEU A 867 42.69 14.53 83.47
C LEU A 867 41.52 13.60 83.88
N ASP A 868 41.18 13.48 85.17
CA ASP A 868 40.14 12.55 85.67
C ASP A 868 38.71 13.13 85.70
N ASP A 869 38.51 14.46 85.56
CA ASP A 869 37.17 15.08 85.53
C ASP A 869 36.74 15.43 84.08
N ALA A 870 35.58 14.92 83.66
CA ALA A 870 35.14 14.77 82.27
C ALA A 870 34.71 16.08 81.53
N GLN A 871 35.63 17.03 81.30
CA GLN A 871 35.31 18.31 80.62
C GLN A 871 35.99 18.55 79.24
N TRP A 872 36.61 17.53 78.64
CA TRP A 872 37.31 17.63 77.35
C TRP A 872 36.37 17.56 76.13
N ALA A 873 35.25 16.84 76.23
CA ALA A 873 34.25 16.74 75.17
C ALA A 873 33.24 17.89 75.22
N TRP A 874 32.91 18.43 74.06
CA TRP A 874 31.89 19.47 73.91
C TRP A 874 30.98 19.19 72.73
N GLY A 875 29.74 19.65 72.84
CA GLY A 875 28.75 19.66 71.77
C GLY A 875 28.18 21.06 71.61
N ARG A 876 27.97 21.49 70.38
CA ARG A 876 27.40 22.78 70.02
C ARG A 876 26.36 22.57 68.93
N ILE A 877 25.19 23.15 69.13
CA ILE A 877 24.20 23.30 68.06
C ILE A 877 24.09 24.78 67.71
N GLU A 878 24.08 25.06 66.42
CA GLU A 878 23.96 26.39 65.86
C GLU A 878 22.78 26.40 64.91
N GLY A 879 21.92 27.40 65.05
CA GLY A 879 20.89 27.75 64.07
C GLY A 879 21.12 29.19 63.65
N SER A 880 21.03 29.47 62.36
CA SER A 880 21.20 30.82 61.82
C SER A 880 20.21 31.02 60.68
N HIS A 881 19.56 32.18 60.71
CA HIS A 881 18.81 32.72 59.60
C HIS A 881 19.57 33.94 59.07
N GLN A 882 19.81 34.01 57.76
CA GLN A 882 20.52 35.10 57.09
C GLN A 882 19.71 35.58 55.90
N ASN A 883 19.28 36.84 55.94
CA ASN A 883 18.75 37.54 54.77
C ASN A 883 19.84 38.46 54.21
N ALA A 884 20.11 38.35 52.91
CA ALA A 884 21.06 39.20 52.22
C ALA A 884 20.52 39.72 50.89
N ASP A 885 20.50 41.05 50.76
CA ASP A 885 20.25 41.81 49.53
C ASP A 885 21.55 42.53 49.11
N PRO A 886 22.38 41.91 48.25
CA PRO A 886 23.67 42.47 47.87
C PRO A 886 23.51 43.75 47.04
N ALA A 887 24.23 44.81 47.40
CA ALA A 887 24.24 46.07 46.64
C ALA A 887 24.75 45.91 45.18
N LYS A 888 25.45 44.81 44.87
CA LYS A 888 25.82 44.38 43.53
C LYS A 888 25.71 42.86 43.41
N SER A 889 24.96 42.40 42.42
CA SER A 889 24.88 41.00 41.98
C SER A 889 24.79 40.97 40.45
N THR A 890 25.37 39.94 39.82
CA THR A 890 25.34 39.78 38.36
C THR A 890 23.93 39.48 37.87
N SER A 891 23.21 38.61 38.58
CA SER A 891 21.81 38.28 38.33
C SER A 891 20.82 39.14 39.13
N GLY A 892 21.29 40.06 39.98
CA GLY A 892 20.42 40.82 40.88
C GLY A 892 19.76 39.93 41.94
N SER A 893 20.43 38.86 42.37
CA SER A 893 19.87 37.88 43.30
C SER A 893 19.94 38.33 44.76
N GLN A 894 18.82 38.11 45.42
CA GLN A 894 18.64 38.15 46.87
C GLN A 894 18.60 36.73 47.40
N ARG A 895 19.02 36.52 48.65
CA ARG A 895 19.04 35.20 49.27
C ARG A 895 18.59 35.23 50.72
N ASP A 896 17.79 34.25 51.08
CA ASP A 896 17.49 33.90 52.46
C ASP A 896 18.07 32.51 52.74
N ILE A 897 18.91 32.39 53.77
CA ILE A 897 19.58 31.14 54.16
C ILE A 897 19.14 30.76 55.57
N ASP A 898 18.53 29.59 55.70
CA ASP A 898 18.30 28.93 56.98
C ASP A 898 19.25 27.75 57.10
N LEU A 899 20.10 27.78 58.13
CA LEU A 899 21.01 26.69 58.41
C LEU A 899 20.93 26.22 59.85
N TRP A 900 21.20 24.93 60.02
CA TRP A 900 21.50 24.34 61.31
C TRP A 900 22.78 23.51 61.22
N LYS A 901 23.60 23.57 62.26
CA LYS A 901 24.88 22.86 62.33
C LYS A 901 25.06 22.28 63.73
N LEU A 902 25.31 20.97 63.78
CA LEU A 902 25.75 20.27 64.98
C LEU A 902 27.26 20.08 64.89
N GLN A 903 27.96 20.48 65.93
CA GLN A 903 29.39 20.29 66.10
C GLN A 903 29.65 19.54 67.38
N THR A 904 30.57 18.58 67.34
CA THR A 904 31.06 17.86 68.51
C THR A 904 32.57 17.84 68.46
N GLY A 905 33.23 18.05 69.59
CA GLY A 905 34.68 18.13 69.60
C GLY A 905 35.29 17.77 70.93
N LEU A 906 36.60 17.63 70.89
CA LEU A 906 37.46 17.30 72.01
C LEU A 906 38.56 18.35 72.07
N ASP A 907 38.70 19.03 73.20
CA ASP A 907 39.79 19.98 73.47
C ASP A 907 40.70 19.40 74.55
N ILE A 908 41.98 19.19 74.24
CA ILE A 908 42.96 18.56 75.13
C ILE A 908 44.11 19.53 75.42
N PRO A 909 44.46 19.75 76.70
CA PRO A 909 45.67 20.46 77.09
C PRO A 909 46.93 19.79 76.50
N LEU A 910 47.71 20.54 75.72
CA LEU A 910 48.98 20.07 75.14
C LEU A 910 50.18 20.47 75.98
N TYR A 911 50.14 21.67 76.56
CA TYR A 911 51.23 22.22 77.36
C TYR A 911 50.72 23.25 78.36
N GLN A 912 51.24 23.22 79.58
CA GLN A 912 50.95 24.21 80.62
C GLN A 912 52.26 24.69 81.25
N SER A 913 52.42 26.00 81.39
CA SER A 913 53.60 26.59 82.04
C SER A 913 53.40 26.73 83.55
N GLN A 914 54.51 26.75 84.30
CA GLN A 914 54.50 27.02 85.75
C GLN A 914 53.96 28.42 86.08
N GLU A 915 53.94 29.34 85.11
CA GLU A 915 53.40 30.70 85.23
C GLU A 915 51.92 30.81 84.85
N GLY A 916 51.26 29.69 84.51
CA GLY A 916 49.80 29.60 84.31
C GLY A 916 49.31 29.77 82.87
N SER A 917 50.18 29.85 81.86
CA SER A 917 49.76 29.83 80.46
C SER A 917 49.38 28.41 80.00
N LEU A 918 48.34 28.28 79.18
CA LEU A 918 47.81 26.99 78.72
C LEU A 918 47.74 26.94 77.18
N LEU A 919 48.28 25.88 76.58
CA LEU A 919 48.10 25.56 75.16
C LEU A 919 47.17 24.36 75.04
N THR A 920 46.08 24.51 74.31
CA THR A 920 45.06 23.49 74.09
C THR A 920 44.96 23.17 72.60
N GLY A 921 44.97 21.89 72.25
CA GLY A 921 44.72 21.42 70.89
C GLY A 921 43.38 20.68 70.85
N GLY A 922 42.61 20.88 69.79
CA GLY A 922 41.32 20.22 69.65
C GLY A 922 41.05 19.67 68.26
N VAL A 923 40.16 18.68 68.22
CA VAL A 923 39.58 18.14 67.00
C VAL A 923 38.06 18.19 67.12
N ASN A 924 37.36 18.49 66.02
CA ASN A 924 35.91 18.51 65.99
C ASN A 924 35.35 17.90 64.71
N PHE A 925 34.14 17.36 64.83
CA PHE A 925 33.33 16.85 63.74
C PHE A 925 32.06 17.71 63.65
N SER A 926 31.70 18.10 62.44
CA SER A 926 30.54 18.93 62.16
C SER A 926 29.62 18.22 61.17
N TYR A 927 28.31 18.32 61.37
CA TYR A 927 27.30 17.99 60.36
C TYR A 927 26.26 19.11 60.37
N GLY A 928 25.84 19.54 59.19
CA GLY A 928 24.83 20.58 59.09
C GLY A 928 24.08 20.55 57.77
N LYS A 929 22.97 21.27 57.74
CA LYS A 929 22.20 21.56 56.55
C LYS A 929 22.01 23.05 56.39
N ALA A 930 22.00 23.51 55.15
CA ALA A 930 21.60 24.85 54.75
C ALA A 930 20.53 24.71 53.66
N MET A 931 19.38 25.33 53.89
CA MET A 931 18.36 25.55 52.88
C MET A 931 18.39 27.03 52.53
N ALA A 932 18.41 27.35 51.25
CA ALA A 932 18.42 28.72 50.79
C ALA A 932 17.38 28.94 49.70
N ASP A 933 16.59 29.99 49.87
CA ASP A 933 15.68 30.50 48.85
C ASP A 933 16.34 31.69 48.16
N ILE A 934 16.40 31.63 46.83
CA ILE A 934 17.05 32.63 45.98
C ILE A 934 15.97 33.28 45.14
N ASP A 935 15.87 34.60 45.24
CA ASP A 935 14.94 35.40 44.44
C ASP A 935 15.72 36.38 43.55
N SER A 936 15.31 36.49 42.29
CA SER A 936 15.88 37.42 41.32
C SER A 936 14.84 37.73 40.26
N TYR A 937 14.94 38.92 39.67
CA TYR A 937 14.13 39.30 38.52
C TYR A 937 14.18 38.29 37.36
N VAL A 938 15.32 37.62 37.14
CA VAL A 938 15.48 36.66 36.04
C VAL A 938 15.06 35.23 36.39
N GLY A 939 14.83 34.95 37.67
CA GLY A 939 14.39 33.64 38.13
C GLY A 939 14.58 33.43 39.62
N SER A 940 13.78 32.52 40.17
CA SER A 940 13.83 32.10 41.56
C SER A 940 14.02 30.59 41.68
N GLY A 941 14.42 30.15 42.87
CA GLY A 941 14.56 28.75 43.19
C GLY A 941 15.17 28.53 44.56
N SER A 942 15.52 27.27 44.83
CA SER A 942 16.05 26.86 46.12
C SER A 942 17.31 26.02 45.98
N ILE A 943 18.15 26.09 47.02
CA ILE A 943 19.36 25.31 47.18
C ILE A 943 19.29 24.60 48.52
N ASP A 944 19.22 23.26 48.51
CA ASP A 944 19.42 22.45 49.71
C ASP A 944 20.86 21.92 49.69
N SER A 945 21.60 22.14 50.76
CA SER A 945 22.90 21.53 50.94
C SER A 945 23.02 20.90 52.32
N SER A 946 23.54 19.68 52.34
CA SER A 946 24.04 19.04 53.54
C SER A 946 25.55 18.97 53.49
N GLY A 947 26.20 18.96 54.66
CA GLY A 947 27.63 18.79 54.71
C GLY A 947 28.13 18.19 56.01
N TYR A 948 29.20 17.42 55.90
CA TYR A 948 29.97 16.88 57.03
C TYR A 948 31.38 17.45 56.99
N GLY A 949 31.96 17.72 58.16
CA GLY A 949 33.26 18.36 58.26
C GLY A 949 34.09 17.87 59.42
N ILE A 950 35.40 18.10 59.30
CA ILE A 950 36.40 17.85 60.33
C ILE A 950 37.16 19.16 60.53
N GLY A 951 37.28 19.58 61.79
CA GLY A 951 38.03 20.76 62.19
C GLY A 951 39.12 20.45 63.22
N THR A 952 40.14 21.30 63.23
CA THR A 952 41.22 21.29 64.22
C THR A 952 41.38 22.67 64.82
N THR A 953 41.66 22.74 66.11
CA THR A 953 41.82 24.00 66.85
C THR A 953 43.13 23.98 67.61
N LEU A 954 43.74 25.16 67.78
CA LEU A 954 44.91 25.36 68.63
C LEU A 954 44.76 26.69 69.35
N THR A 955 44.60 26.65 70.66
CA THR A 955 44.32 27.81 71.49
C THR A 955 45.39 27.99 72.54
N TRP A 956 46.02 29.16 72.56
CA TRP A 956 46.94 29.58 73.61
C TRP A 956 46.27 30.61 74.51
N TYR A 957 46.29 30.35 75.81
CA TYR A 957 45.83 31.24 76.88
C TYR A 957 47.04 31.74 77.67
N GLY A 958 47.23 33.05 77.70
CA GLY A 958 48.24 33.76 78.49
C GLY A 958 47.80 33.98 79.95
N ASN A 959 48.78 34.10 80.84
CA ASN A 959 48.55 34.29 82.27
C ASN A 959 48.00 35.68 82.64
N ASP A 960 48.09 36.65 81.74
CA ASP A 960 47.59 38.02 81.89
C ASP A 960 46.21 38.25 81.23
N GLY A 961 45.56 37.16 80.81
CA GLY A 961 44.26 37.17 80.14
C GLY A 961 44.31 37.36 78.63
N VAL A 962 45.50 37.48 78.00
CA VAL A 962 45.64 37.41 76.54
C VAL A 962 45.32 36.00 76.04
N TYR A 963 44.71 35.87 74.86
CA TYR A 963 44.58 34.59 74.18
C TYR A 963 44.82 34.72 72.67
N LEU A 964 45.18 33.60 72.06
CA LEU A 964 45.28 33.40 70.62
C LEU A 964 44.61 32.06 70.26
N ASP A 965 43.61 32.08 69.40
CA ASP A 965 42.89 30.90 68.92
C ASP A 965 43.06 30.75 67.41
N GLY A 966 43.57 29.61 66.98
CA GLY A 966 43.63 29.21 65.57
C GLY A 966 42.66 28.08 65.29
N GLN A 967 41.93 28.16 64.18
CA GLN A 967 41.01 27.11 63.73
C GLN A 967 41.21 26.82 62.25
N LEU A 968 41.13 25.54 61.88
CA LEU A 968 41.08 25.05 60.50
C LEU A 968 39.92 24.07 60.38
N GLN A 969 39.19 24.09 59.28
CA GLN A 969 38.10 23.17 59.01
C GLN A 969 38.05 22.80 57.53
N THR A 970 37.72 21.54 57.24
CA THR A 970 37.30 21.09 55.92
C THR A 970 35.89 20.53 56.00
N MET A 971 35.06 20.84 55.01
CA MET A 971 33.71 20.29 54.86
C MET A 971 33.53 19.71 53.45
N TRP A 972 32.84 18.58 53.38
CA TRP A 972 32.33 18.01 52.15
C TRP A 972 30.82 18.28 52.08
N PHE A 973 30.36 18.69 50.90
CA PHE A 973 28.98 19.08 50.65
C PHE A 973 28.34 18.14 49.66
N ASP A 974 27.05 17.92 49.86
CA ASP A 974 26.12 17.36 48.89
C ASP A 974 25.00 18.40 48.73
N SER A 975 24.68 18.78 47.49
CA SER A 975 23.71 19.85 47.22
C SER A 975 22.77 19.53 46.07
N GLY A 976 21.52 19.93 46.23
CA GLY A 976 20.52 19.99 45.15
C GLY A 976 20.18 21.45 44.82
N LEU A 977 20.14 21.78 43.54
CA LEU A 977 19.67 23.09 43.05
C LEU A 977 18.39 22.88 42.24
N SER A 978 17.35 23.65 42.58
CA SER A 978 16.05 23.57 41.91
C SER A 978 15.60 24.96 41.48
N SER A 979 15.12 25.10 40.25
CA SER A 979 14.55 26.35 39.75
C SER A 979 13.03 26.27 39.78
N ASP A 980 12.41 27.18 40.54
CA ASP A 980 10.96 27.29 40.62
C ASP A 980 10.39 27.90 39.33
N THR A 981 11.14 28.83 38.72
CA THR A 981 10.78 29.45 37.43
C THR A 981 10.72 28.45 36.28
N LEU A 982 11.64 27.47 36.24
CA LEU A 982 11.60 26.38 35.26
C LEU A 982 10.73 25.19 35.71
N GLY A 983 10.32 25.16 36.98
CA GLY A 983 9.56 24.06 37.57
C GLY A 983 10.32 22.73 37.61
N GLN A 984 11.65 22.75 37.63
CA GLN A 984 12.48 21.54 37.56
C GLN A 984 13.75 21.62 38.42
N SER A 985 14.28 20.45 38.81
CA SER A 985 15.61 20.35 39.40
C SER A 985 16.68 20.59 38.34
N LEU A 986 17.66 21.43 38.64
CA LEU A 986 18.79 21.72 37.75
C LEU A 986 19.92 20.70 37.93
N VAL A 987 20.18 20.32 39.17
CA VAL A 987 21.15 19.28 39.54
C VAL A 987 20.78 18.69 40.89
N SER A 988 20.95 17.37 41.02
CA SER A 988 20.90 16.64 42.29
C SER A 988 22.28 16.06 42.62
N ASP A 989 22.53 15.80 43.89
CA ASP A 989 23.76 15.16 44.39
C ASP A 989 25.05 15.88 43.91
N ASN A 990 25.03 17.21 43.87
CA ASN A 990 26.19 17.99 43.48
C ASN A 990 27.21 18.02 44.61
N HIS A 991 28.37 17.39 44.39
CA HIS A 991 29.39 17.24 45.42
C HIS A 991 30.33 18.45 45.47
N GLY A 992 30.49 19.04 46.65
CA GLY A 992 31.37 20.18 46.91
C GLY A 992 32.39 19.91 48.00
N ARG A 993 33.43 20.75 48.09
CA ARG A 993 34.36 20.75 49.22
C ARG A 993 34.77 22.17 49.58
N GLY A 994 34.72 22.50 50.87
CA GLY A 994 35.11 23.80 51.42
C GLY A 994 36.23 23.66 52.44
N TYR A 995 37.00 24.74 52.58
CA TYR A 995 38.02 24.90 53.62
C TYR A 995 37.81 26.25 54.30
N ALA A 996 37.91 26.29 55.62
CA ALA A 996 37.81 27.51 56.40
C ALA A 996 38.98 27.59 57.39
N SER A 997 39.48 28.81 57.63
CA SER A 997 40.53 29.08 58.60
C SER A 997 40.22 30.37 59.38
N SER A 998 40.49 30.39 60.67
CA SER A 998 40.31 31.56 61.53
C SER A 998 41.49 31.73 62.47
N ILE A 999 41.84 32.99 62.76
CA ILE A 999 42.74 33.37 63.85
C ILE A 999 42.04 34.47 64.64
N GLU A 1000 41.83 34.23 65.92
CA GLU A 1000 41.23 35.17 66.87
C GLU A 1000 42.22 35.48 67.99
N THR A 1001 42.36 36.74 68.37
CA THR A 1001 43.13 37.13 69.55
C THR A 1001 42.34 38.12 70.37
N GLY A 1002 42.50 38.06 71.68
CA GLY A 1002 41.87 39.02 72.58
C GLY A 1002 42.60 39.07 73.91
N LYS A 1003 42.22 40.04 74.74
CA LYS A 1003 42.69 40.16 76.11
C LYS A 1003 41.52 40.37 77.06
N ARG A 1004 41.47 39.55 78.09
CA ARG A 1004 40.48 39.67 79.15
C ARG A 1004 41.00 40.60 80.24
N TYR A 1005 40.16 41.56 80.64
CA TYR A 1005 40.41 42.43 81.78
C TYR A 1005 39.42 42.10 82.90
N ALA A 1006 39.91 41.76 84.09
CA ALA A 1006 39.07 41.58 85.27
C ALA A 1006 38.77 42.95 85.90
N LEU A 1007 37.48 43.32 86.00
CA LEU A 1007 37.04 44.61 86.53
C LEU A 1007 36.62 44.56 88.02
N GLY A 1008 36.80 43.42 88.71
CA GLY A 1008 36.51 43.19 90.14
C GLY A 1008 35.56 42.01 90.41
N ARG A 1009 35.53 41.48 91.65
CA ARG A 1009 34.48 40.54 92.11
C ARG A 1009 33.22 41.37 92.37
N GLY A 1010 32.13 41.14 91.63
CA GLY A 1010 30.83 41.70 92.00
C GLY A 1010 30.48 41.30 93.45
N CYS A 1011 29.92 42.23 94.24
CA CYS A 1011 29.36 41.93 95.55
C CYS A 1011 28.33 40.78 95.46
N PRO A 1012 28.19 39.97 96.51
CA PRO A 1012 27.53 38.65 96.48
C PRO A 1012 26.07 38.67 96.03
#